data_AF-B1ZSP6-F1
#
_entry.id   AF-B1ZSP6-F1
#
_cell.length_a   1.000
_cell.length_b   1.000
_cell.length_c   1.000
_cell.angle_alpha   90.00
_cell.angle_beta   90.00
_cell.angle_gamma   90.00
#
_symmetry.space_group_name_H-M   'P 1'
#
loop_
_entity.id
_entity.type
_entity.pdbx_description
1 polymer ?
#
loop_
_entity_poly.entity_id
_entity_poly.type
_entity_poly.pdbx_seq_one_letter_code
_entity_poly.pdbx_strand_id
1 'polypeptide(L)'
;MGRDFPEPDPLRRRFPHGRTIAILPVAIACAATLLAGLLGWTASASKDTSSFPAREWIAPLLAALVAPVAGWAMGRLALRWPTRWSHRALLGTTVAIAIYAFASFGVQVHRSASAAKLATESCLECHAAITGFSEAHSPQRIGCASCHAGNATARDATAAHAGMILIPGNLINAPRSCGTTGCHPDILPRVERSIMTTFAGAVTADRRVFGEVVDPVAPSPHVRQLGTSAADTHLRQLCASCHLGQPKTEWGAIHQQSRGGGCNACHLRYSFDAARELDRYLATPAGDRAVPRVHPNLSIQVGNAACFGCHSRSSRIATNYEGWHELREPPTLAEVDRPPSTARFRQLDDGRWFRRMPADVHQELGLECIDCHSGVEVMGAGKTVAHKSDQLLFRCEDCHAAQLRSKPSNALDDESARVLALRRWSLPAGQRFGASRTGELLVNVSVDTAGRGRLRRKPTGEWVALKPPAAACSAGRDSHQRLSCSSCHTAWAPRCASCHTSFDPIAAGFDHLMQTDTASAWVETSGAFAAVPPTLGIRFDSRDSARPAGRVDTFIPGMILTVNRNQTAGARPDTVFRRLYAPTAAHTVRREGRSCRSCHNDPVALGYGEGQLDYVVSDTGGRWTFKPAQPAADDGLPADAWIGFLEDGATGRALRGDVRPFTANEQRRILRVGACLTCHADNSPVMQQSLADFAALLTRRSSSCVLPP
;
A
#
# COMPACT_ATOMS: atom_id res chain seq x y z
N MET A 1 -0.66 5.71 -60.11
CA MET A 1 -0.28 5.05 -61.37
C MET A 1 -0.54 3.57 -61.20
N GLY A 2 -1.51 3.04 -61.93
CA GLY A 2 -1.85 1.61 -61.92
C GLY A 2 -0.99 0.78 -62.88
N ARG A 3 -1.53 -0.40 -63.18
CA ARG A 3 -1.05 -1.50 -64.04
C ARG A 3 -0.16 -2.52 -63.32
N ASP A 4 -0.21 -3.82 -63.58
CA ASP A 4 -1.12 -4.75 -64.25
C ASP A 4 -0.56 -6.15 -63.93
N PHE A 5 -1.41 -7.18 -63.95
CA PHE A 5 -1.06 -8.61 -63.88
C PHE A 5 -0.24 -9.08 -65.11
N PRO A 6 0.41 -10.26 -65.06
CA PRO A 6 -0.22 -11.45 -65.67
C PRO A 6 0.08 -12.82 -65.01
N GLU A 7 -0.85 -13.78 -65.19
CA GLU A 7 -0.65 -15.25 -65.06
C GLU A 7 0.21 -15.83 -66.20
N PRO A 8 0.63 -17.12 -66.12
CA PRO A 8 -0.06 -18.15 -66.93
C PRO A 8 -0.12 -19.60 -66.34
N ASP A 9 -1.32 -20.22 -66.47
CA ASP A 9 -1.74 -21.53 -67.06
C ASP A 9 -0.86 -22.84 -67.02
N PRO A 10 -1.42 -24.07 -67.26
CA PRO A 10 -1.19 -25.26 -66.42
C PRO A 10 -0.69 -26.47 -67.25
N LEU A 11 -0.37 -27.60 -66.60
CA LEU A 11 -0.29 -28.88 -67.31
C LEU A 11 -0.84 -30.05 -66.47
N ARG A 12 -1.89 -30.67 -67.04
CA ARG A 12 -2.48 -31.96 -66.64
C ARG A 12 -1.57 -33.12 -67.06
N ARG A 13 -1.60 -34.24 -66.30
CA ARG A 13 -1.68 -35.63 -66.83
C ARG A 13 -2.03 -36.68 -65.75
N ARG A 14 -3.24 -37.25 -65.93
CA ARG A 14 -3.73 -38.65 -65.83
C ARG A 14 -3.58 -39.55 -64.55
N PHE A 15 -4.77 -39.98 -64.09
CA PHE A 15 -5.29 -41.14 -63.30
C PHE A 15 -4.54 -42.51 -63.37
N PRO A 16 -4.83 -43.58 -62.56
CA PRO A 16 -6.11 -43.93 -61.88
C PRO A 16 -6.13 -44.70 -60.51
N HIS A 17 -7.35 -44.79 -59.97
CA HIS A 17 -8.01 -45.84 -59.12
C HIS A 17 -7.31 -46.55 -57.94
N GLY A 18 -7.98 -46.49 -56.78
CA GLY A 18 -7.90 -47.50 -55.71
C GLY A 18 -8.83 -47.14 -54.53
N ARG A 19 -9.97 -47.83 -54.41
CA ARG A 19 -10.90 -47.73 -53.28
C ARG A 19 -10.40 -48.53 -52.06
N THR A 20 -10.83 -48.06 -50.89
CA THR A 20 -11.21 -48.79 -49.65
C THR A 20 -10.22 -48.91 -48.49
N ILE A 21 -10.69 -48.42 -47.33
CA ILE A 21 -10.60 -48.91 -45.93
C ILE A 21 -10.21 -47.75 -44.98
N ALA A 22 -11.23 -47.07 -44.45
CA ALA A 22 -11.11 -46.11 -43.35
C ALA A 22 -12.18 -46.42 -42.28
N ILE A 23 -11.98 -47.50 -41.52
CA ILE A 23 -12.82 -47.82 -40.34
C ILE A 23 -11.98 -48.04 -39.07
N LEU A 24 -10.66 -48.24 -39.19
CA LEU A 24 -9.78 -48.49 -38.04
C LEU A 24 -9.40 -47.24 -37.20
N PRO A 25 -9.24 -46.01 -37.76
CA PRO A 25 -8.82 -44.85 -36.97
C PRO A 25 -9.90 -44.32 -36.01
N VAL A 26 -11.17 -44.53 -36.33
CA VAL A 26 -12.31 -43.99 -35.56
C VAL A 26 -12.55 -44.80 -34.28
N ALA A 27 -12.37 -46.12 -34.33
CA ALA A 27 -12.53 -46.99 -33.17
C ALA A 27 -11.44 -46.77 -32.10
N ILE A 28 -10.20 -46.49 -32.54
CA ILE A 28 -9.07 -46.20 -31.64
C ILE A 28 -9.24 -44.83 -30.97
N ALA A 29 -9.77 -43.83 -31.70
CA ALA A 29 -10.07 -42.52 -31.14
C ALA A 29 -11.16 -42.59 -30.05
N CYS A 30 -12.26 -43.32 -30.29
CA CYS A 30 -13.33 -43.49 -29.30
C CYS A 30 -12.88 -44.22 -28.03
N ALA A 31 -12.02 -45.24 -28.15
CA ALA A 31 -11.47 -45.97 -27.00
C ALA A 31 -10.55 -45.09 -26.13
N ALA A 32 -9.74 -44.22 -26.75
CA ALA A 32 -8.88 -43.28 -26.04
C ALA A 32 -9.67 -42.19 -25.31
N THR A 33 -10.79 -41.72 -25.89
CA THR A 33 -11.69 -40.74 -25.25
C THR A 33 -12.41 -41.34 -24.02
N LEU A 34 -12.84 -42.60 -24.10
CA LEU A 34 -13.44 -43.33 -22.97
C LEU A 34 -12.44 -43.56 -21.84
N LEU A 35 -11.18 -43.91 -22.16
CA LEU A 35 -10.12 -44.10 -21.15
C LEU A 35 -9.76 -42.79 -20.42
N ALA A 36 -9.69 -41.67 -21.16
CA ALA A 36 -9.42 -40.35 -20.59
C ALA A 36 -10.58 -39.85 -19.71
N GLY A 37 -11.83 -40.16 -20.09
CA GLY A 37 -13.02 -39.90 -19.28
C GLY A 37 -13.03 -40.67 -17.97
N LEU A 38 -12.67 -41.96 -18.00
CA LEU A 38 -12.58 -42.82 -16.81
C LEU A 38 -11.46 -42.37 -15.84
N LEU A 39 -10.29 -41.99 -16.38
CA LEU A 39 -9.17 -41.46 -15.56
C LEU A 39 -9.52 -40.10 -14.94
N GLY A 40 -10.21 -39.21 -15.68
CA GLY A 40 -10.69 -37.93 -15.17
C GLY A 40 -11.75 -38.07 -14.06
N TRP A 41 -12.60 -39.10 -14.15
CA TRP A 41 -13.63 -39.37 -13.12
C TRP A 41 -13.00 -39.84 -11.80
N THR A 42 -11.96 -40.68 -11.85
CA THR A 42 -11.24 -41.14 -10.63
C THR A 42 -10.48 -40.02 -9.92
N ALA A 43 -10.00 -39.00 -10.64
CA ALA A 43 -9.36 -37.83 -10.05
C ALA A 43 -10.35 -36.84 -9.43
N SER A 44 -11.62 -36.84 -9.88
CA SER A 44 -12.68 -35.99 -9.33
C SER A 44 -13.35 -36.61 -8.09
N ALA A 45 -13.32 -37.93 -7.94
CA ALA A 45 -13.93 -38.63 -6.81
C ALA A 45 -13.05 -38.64 -5.53
N SER A 46 -11.83 -38.10 -5.56
CA SER A 46 -10.91 -38.12 -4.42
C SER A 46 -10.97 -36.88 -3.51
N LYS A 47 -12.03 -36.06 -3.61
CA LYS A 47 -12.16 -34.82 -2.82
C LYS A 47 -13.30 -34.80 -1.79
N ASP A 48 -14.10 -35.86 -1.70
CA ASP A 48 -15.10 -35.97 -0.64
C ASP A 48 -15.17 -37.37 -0.02
N THR A 49 -15.30 -37.38 1.30
CA THR A 49 -15.51 -38.50 2.25
C THR A 49 -14.28 -39.23 2.80
N SER A 50 -14.11 -39.06 4.11
CA SER A 50 -13.42 -39.96 5.03
C SER A 50 -14.19 -41.27 5.17
N SER A 51 -13.70 -42.35 4.57
CA SER A 51 -13.83 -43.78 4.95
C SER A 51 -13.86 -44.70 3.71
N PHE A 52 -13.16 -45.84 3.78
CA PHE A 52 -12.96 -46.96 2.82
C PHE A 52 -11.64 -47.03 2.01
N PRO A 53 -10.93 -48.19 2.01
CA PRO A 53 -9.64 -48.35 1.33
C PRO A 53 -9.84 -48.87 -0.11
N ALA A 54 -9.90 -47.97 -1.10
CA ALA A 54 -10.11 -48.33 -2.52
C ALA A 54 -8.81 -48.63 -3.30
N ARG A 55 -7.64 -48.69 -2.65
CA ARG A 55 -6.33 -48.75 -3.34
C ARG A 55 -5.83 -50.15 -3.70
N GLU A 56 -6.39 -51.22 -3.14
CA GLU A 56 -5.82 -52.58 -3.30
C GLU A 56 -6.48 -53.44 -4.40
N TRP A 57 -7.58 -52.98 -5.02
CA TRP A 57 -8.33 -53.79 -5.99
C TRP A 57 -8.32 -53.27 -7.44
N ILE A 58 -7.87 -52.03 -7.68
CA ILE A 58 -7.97 -51.37 -9.00
C ILE A 58 -6.81 -51.75 -9.94
N ALA A 59 -5.60 -51.96 -9.40
CA ALA A 59 -4.43 -52.34 -10.18
C ALA A 59 -4.53 -53.73 -10.87
N PRO A 60 -5.03 -54.80 -10.22
CA PRO A 60 -5.19 -56.10 -10.87
C PRO A 60 -6.33 -56.13 -11.92
N LEU A 61 -7.37 -55.31 -11.75
CA LEU A 61 -8.49 -55.20 -12.70
C LEU A 61 -8.09 -54.49 -14.01
N LEU A 62 -7.22 -53.49 -13.95
CA LEU A 62 -6.66 -52.84 -15.13
C LEU A 62 -5.66 -53.75 -15.88
N ALA A 63 -4.92 -54.60 -15.19
CA ALA A 63 -4.04 -55.59 -15.80
C ALA A 63 -4.81 -56.69 -16.56
N ALA A 64 -5.98 -57.10 -16.06
CA ALA A 64 -6.84 -58.09 -16.70
C ALA A 64 -7.54 -57.60 -17.98
N LEU A 65 -7.76 -56.28 -18.11
CA LEU A 65 -8.44 -55.67 -19.27
C LEU A 65 -7.50 -55.28 -20.42
N VAL A 66 -6.21 -55.07 -20.15
CA VAL A 66 -5.23 -54.63 -21.17
C VAL A 66 -4.56 -55.82 -21.88
N ALA A 67 -4.50 -56.99 -21.24
CA ALA A 67 -3.86 -58.19 -21.79
C ALA A 67 -4.50 -58.78 -23.07
N PRO A 68 -5.82 -58.73 -23.33
CA PRO A 68 -6.40 -59.36 -24.53
C PRO A 68 -6.28 -58.52 -25.80
N VAL A 69 -6.14 -57.19 -25.69
CA VAL A 69 -6.14 -56.26 -26.84
C VAL A 69 -4.76 -56.18 -27.50
N ALA A 70 -3.68 -56.33 -26.72
CA ALA A 70 -2.31 -56.39 -27.23
C ALA A 70 -1.99 -57.72 -27.95
N GLY A 71 -2.62 -58.83 -27.53
CA GLY A 71 -2.44 -60.15 -28.13
C GLY A 71 -3.15 -60.32 -29.48
N TRP A 72 -4.30 -59.67 -29.68
CA TRP A 72 -5.07 -59.78 -30.93
C TRP A 72 -4.47 -58.99 -32.09
N ALA A 73 -3.77 -57.88 -31.80
CA ALA A 73 -3.12 -57.04 -32.81
C ALA A 73 -1.77 -57.61 -33.32
N MET A 74 -1.09 -58.46 -32.54
CA MET A 74 0.20 -59.06 -32.94
C MET A 74 0.08 -60.40 -33.70
N GLY A 75 -1.12 -60.96 -33.83
CA GLY A 75 -1.34 -62.27 -34.47
C GLY A 75 -1.59 -62.26 -36.00
N ARG A 76 -1.66 -61.09 -36.66
CA ARG A 76 -2.03 -61.01 -38.10
C ARG A 76 -1.06 -60.25 -39.01
N LEU A 77 0.09 -59.82 -38.51
CA LEU A 77 1.12 -59.12 -39.30
C LEU A 77 2.49 -59.83 -39.21
N ALA A 78 2.48 -61.15 -39.31
CA ALA A 78 3.69 -61.94 -39.48
C ALA A 78 3.51 -62.87 -40.68
N LEU A 79 3.59 -62.32 -41.89
CA LEU A 79 3.97 -63.07 -43.08
C LEU A 79 4.44 -62.10 -44.17
N ARG A 80 5.74 -62.22 -44.46
CA ARG A 80 6.50 -61.65 -45.58
C ARG A 80 6.83 -60.17 -45.46
N TRP A 81 8.08 -59.89 -45.09
CA TRP A 81 9.03 -59.02 -45.81
C TRP A 81 10.43 -59.14 -45.15
N PRO A 82 11.52 -59.24 -45.93
CA PRO A 82 12.86 -59.29 -45.36
C PRO A 82 13.49 -57.89 -45.29
N THR A 83 14.43 -57.75 -44.36
CA THR A 83 15.50 -56.73 -44.25
C THR A 83 15.32 -55.50 -43.34
N ARG A 84 16.03 -55.60 -42.20
CA ARG A 84 16.95 -54.61 -41.58
C ARG A 84 16.47 -53.16 -41.44
N TRP A 85 15.62 -52.92 -40.45
CA TRP A 85 15.58 -51.64 -39.74
C TRP A 85 15.66 -51.94 -38.24
N SER A 86 16.63 -51.35 -37.53
CA SER A 86 16.80 -51.57 -36.09
C SER A 86 15.56 -51.08 -35.35
N HIS A 87 14.98 -51.91 -34.48
CA HIS A 87 13.79 -51.62 -33.67
C HIS A 87 13.85 -50.29 -32.89
N ARG A 88 15.06 -49.75 -32.65
CA ARG A 88 15.29 -48.44 -32.03
C ARG A 88 14.85 -47.25 -32.90
N ALA A 89 14.95 -47.35 -34.22
CA ALA A 89 14.57 -46.27 -35.14
C ALA A 89 13.04 -46.13 -35.24
N LEU A 90 12.31 -47.24 -35.28
CA LEU A 90 10.85 -47.19 -35.25
C LEU A 90 10.34 -46.61 -33.93
N LEU A 91 10.86 -47.05 -32.78
CA LEU A 91 10.43 -46.59 -31.46
C LEU A 91 10.71 -45.09 -31.24
N GLY A 92 11.88 -44.60 -31.68
CA GLY A 92 12.23 -43.19 -31.60
C GLY A 92 11.33 -42.30 -32.44
N THR A 93 10.92 -42.79 -33.62
CA THR A 93 10.05 -42.03 -34.53
C THR A 93 8.60 -41.98 -34.01
N THR A 94 8.07 -43.06 -33.43
CA THR A 94 6.72 -43.04 -32.81
C THR A 94 6.66 -42.16 -31.58
N VAL A 95 7.70 -42.16 -30.73
CA VAL A 95 7.76 -41.28 -29.55
C VAL A 95 7.88 -39.80 -29.97
N ALA A 96 8.68 -39.49 -30.98
CA ALA A 96 8.80 -38.13 -31.51
C ALA A 96 7.47 -37.63 -32.12
N ILE A 97 6.76 -38.48 -32.87
CA ILE A 97 5.43 -38.14 -33.42
C ILE A 97 4.40 -37.99 -32.31
N ALA A 98 4.44 -38.83 -31.27
CA ALA A 98 3.53 -38.71 -30.13
C ALA A 98 3.80 -37.43 -29.32
N ILE A 99 5.06 -37.05 -29.08
CA ILE A 99 5.42 -35.79 -28.41
C ILE A 99 5.05 -34.59 -29.27
N TYR A 100 5.30 -34.65 -30.59
CA TYR A 100 4.94 -33.56 -31.50
C TYR A 100 3.41 -33.44 -31.62
N ALA A 101 2.67 -34.55 -31.65
CA ALA A 101 1.21 -34.56 -31.62
C ALA A 101 0.69 -34.05 -30.27
N PHE A 102 1.28 -34.41 -29.14
CA PHE A 102 0.87 -33.94 -27.82
C PHE A 102 1.20 -32.44 -27.62
N ALA A 103 2.33 -31.97 -28.13
CA ALA A 103 2.70 -30.55 -28.13
C ALA A 103 1.82 -29.73 -29.09
N SER A 104 1.54 -30.27 -30.29
CA SER A 104 0.67 -29.63 -31.28
C SER A 104 -0.77 -29.62 -30.81
N PHE A 105 -1.26 -30.70 -30.19
CA PHE A 105 -2.61 -30.79 -29.62
C PHE A 105 -2.70 -29.99 -28.32
N GLY A 106 -1.65 -29.90 -27.51
CA GLY A 106 -1.59 -29.00 -26.35
C GLY A 106 -1.65 -27.52 -26.77
N VAL A 107 -0.95 -27.14 -27.85
CA VAL A 107 -1.01 -25.80 -28.45
C VAL A 107 -2.35 -25.56 -29.15
N GLN A 108 -2.93 -26.55 -29.82
CA GLN A 108 -4.25 -26.45 -30.47
C GLN A 108 -5.36 -26.40 -29.43
N VAL A 109 -5.31 -27.18 -28.36
CA VAL A 109 -6.29 -27.16 -27.25
C VAL A 109 -6.14 -25.88 -26.44
N HIS A 110 -4.93 -25.34 -26.23
CA HIS A 110 -4.79 -23.99 -25.67
C HIS A 110 -5.30 -22.92 -26.62
N ARG A 111 -5.02 -22.98 -27.93
CA ARG A 111 -5.55 -22.02 -28.92
C ARG A 111 -7.06 -22.13 -29.10
N SER A 112 -7.64 -23.33 -29.02
CA SER A 112 -9.08 -23.58 -29.10
C SER A 112 -9.80 -23.25 -27.80
N ALA A 113 -9.19 -23.46 -26.63
CA ALA A 113 -9.71 -22.96 -25.35
C ALA A 113 -9.58 -21.43 -25.22
N SER A 114 -8.59 -20.83 -25.90
CA SER A 114 -8.46 -19.37 -26.03
C SER A 114 -9.45 -18.78 -27.04
N ALA A 115 -9.70 -19.48 -28.14
CA ALA A 115 -10.61 -19.03 -29.21
C ALA A 115 -12.10 -19.30 -28.90
N ALA A 116 -12.42 -20.31 -28.09
CA ALA A 116 -13.78 -20.56 -27.60
C ALA A 116 -14.23 -19.59 -26.49
N LYS A 117 -13.36 -18.66 -26.05
CA LYS A 117 -13.62 -17.72 -24.95
C LYS A 117 -14.21 -16.37 -25.38
N LEU A 118 -14.58 -16.20 -26.64
CA LEU A 118 -15.38 -15.07 -27.12
C LEU A 118 -16.69 -15.56 -27.77
N ALA A 119 -17.45 -16.40 -27.07
CA ALA A 119 -18.89 -16.30 -27.26
C ALA A 119 -19.28 -14.90 -26.73
N THR A 120 -19.72 -14.01 -27.62
CA THR A 120 -20.22 -12.68 -27.23
C THR A 120 -21.28 -12.87 -26.15
N GLU A 121 -20.97 -12.43 -24.94
CA GLU A 121 -21.91 -12.47 -23.83
C GLU A 121 -23.19 -11.72 -24.23
N SER A 122 -24.35 -12.25 -23.85
CA SER A 122 -25.64 -11.60 -24.10
C SER A 122 -25.73 -10.21 -23.47
N CYS A 123 -24.90 -9.92 -22.47
CA CYS A 123 -24.74 -8.60 -21.87
C CYS A 123 -24.49 -7.51 -22.92
N LEU A 124 -23.67 -7.80 -23.94
CA LEU A 124 -23.33 -6.85 -24.99
C LEU A 124 -24.48 -6.61 -25.98
N GLU A 125 -25.52 -7.44 -26.00
CA GLU A 125 -26.69 -7.18 -26.84
C GLU A 125 -27.51 -5.99 -26.32
N CYS A 126 -27.59 -5.84 -24.98
CA CYS A 126 -28.26 -4.70 -24.33
C CYS A 126 -27.30 -3.53 -24.03
N HIS A 127 -26.02 -3.82 -23.78
CA HIS A 127 -25.02 -2.84 -23.32
C HIS A 127 -23.93 -2.53 -24.36
N ALA A 128 -24.18 -2.77 -25.66
CA ALA A 128 -23.21 -2.55 -26.75
C ALA A 128 -22.59 -1.13 -26.78
N ALA A 129 -23.36 -0.12 -26.35
CA ALA A 129 -22.96 1.28 -26.43
C ALA A 129 -22.17 1.79 -25.23
N ILE A 130 -21.85 0.93 -24.24
CA ILE A 130 -21.07 1.36 -23.07
C ILE A 130 -19.61 1.57 -23.47
N THR A 131 -19.05 2.72 -23.05
CA THR A 131 -17.68 3.15 -23.30
C THR A 131 -16.94 3.41 -21.99
N GLY A 132 -15.70 3.92 -22.08
CA GLY A 132 -14.92 4.35 -20.91
C GLY A 132 -13.89 3.33 -20.42
N PHE A 133 -13.97 2.06 -20.84
CA PHE A 133 -13.06 0.99 -20.40
C PHE A 133 -11.59 1.23 -20.77
N SER A 134 -10.69 0.68 -19.96
CA SER A 134 -9.28 0.58 -20.34
C SER A 134 -9.06 -0.56 -21.34
N GLU A 135 -8.02 -0.46 -22.17
CA GLU A 135 -7.72 -1.46 -23.21
C GLU A 135 -7.60 -2.89 -22.64
N ALA A 136 -6.97 -3.01 -21.46
CA ALA A 136 -6.75 -4.29 -20.80
C ALA A 136 -8.03 -4.90 -20.18
N HIS A 137 -9.06 -4.09 -19.93
CA HIS A 137 -10.32 -4.50 -19.29
C HIS A 137 -11.54 -4.17 -20.16
N SER A 138 -11.36 -4.20 -21.47
CA SER A 138 -12.46 -4.00 -22.42
C SER A 138 -13.37 -5.26 -22.40
N PRO A 139 -14.71 -5.08 -22.33
CA PRO A 139 -15.66 -6.20 -22.40
C PRO A 139 -15.52 -7.04 -23.68
N GLN A 140 -15.04 -6.44 -24.78
CA GLN A 140 -14.75 -7.15 -26.02
C GLN A 140 -13.59 -8.14 -25.87
N ARG A 141 -12.73 -8.01 -24.86
CA ARG A 141 -11.61 -8.92 -24.60
C ARG A 141 -11.88 -9.92 -23.48
N ILE A 142 -12.52 -9.48 -22.40
CA ILE A 142 -12.65 -10.28 -21.17
C ILE A 142 -14.10 -10.57 -20.76
N GLY A 143 -15.08 -9.95 -21.41
CA GLY A 143 -16.49 -10.02 -21.01
C GLY A 143 -16.85 -9.08 -19.87
N CYS A 144 -18.15 -8.86 -19.65
CA CYS A 144 -18.70 -8.19 -18.49
C CYS A 144 -18.75 -9.14 -17.29
N ALA A 145 -19.12 -10.40 -17.52
CA ALA A 145 -19.34 -11.39 -16.47
C ALA A 145 -18.04 -11.81 -15.75
N SER A 146 -16.87 -11.60 -16.35
CA SER A 146 -15.58 -11.83 -15.68
C SER A 146 -15.40 -10.95 -14.43
N CYS A 147 -16.01 -9.77 -14.43
CA CYS A 147 -15.99 -8.83 -13.31
C CYS A 147 -17.30 -8.90 -12.53
N HIS A 148 -18.42 -8.78 -13.23
CA HIS A 148 -19.73 -8.61 -12.64
C HIS A 148 -20.49 -9.92 -12.40
N ALA A 149 -19.94 -11.08 -12.76
CA ALA A 149 -20.67 -12.36 -12.72
C ALA A 149 -22.01 -12.26 -13.48
N GLY A 150 -23.08 -12.85 -12.95
CA GLY A 150 -24.37 -12.96 -13.65
C GLY A 150 -24.40 -14.10 -14.67
N ASN A 151 -25.53 -14.23 -15.36
CA ASN A 151 -25.70 -15.22 -16.43
C ASN A 151 -25.39 -14.58 -17.80
N ALA A 152 -24.16 -14.76 -18.26
CA ALA A 152 -23.65 -14.23 -19.52
C ALA A 152 -24.33 -14.76 -20.80
N THR A 153 -25.26 -15.70 -20.68
CA THR A 153 -25.96 -16.33 -21.81
C THR A 153 -27.46 -16.01 -21.86
N ALA A 154 -28.02 -15.48 -20.77
CA ALA A 154 -29.44 -15.12 -20.71
C ALA A 154 -29.73 -13.81 -21.44
N ARG A 155 -30.82 -13.75 -22.21
CA ARG A 155 -31.20 -12.58 -23.03
C ARG A 155 -32.21 -11.66 -22.34
N ASP A 156 -32.86 -12.12 -21.28
CA ASP A 156 -33.74 -11.30 -20.45
C ASP A 156 -32.98 -10.70 -19.25
N ALA A 157 -33.36 -9.48 -18.86
CA ALA A 157 -32.64 -8.72 -17.84
C ALA A 157 -32.64 -9.41 -16.46
N THR A 158 -33.74 -10.05 -16.07
CA THR A 158 -33.86 -10.69 -14.76
C THR A 158 -32.91 -11.87 -14.62
N ALA A 159 -32.91 -12.79 -15.61
CA ALA A 159 -32.03 -13.94 -15.58
C ALA A 159 -30.57 -13.55 -15.82
N ALA A 160 -30.29 -12.57 -16.68
CA ALA A 160 -28.93 -12.08 -16.93
C ALA A 160 -28.28 -11.48 -15.67
N HIS A 161 -29.03 -10.66 -14.93
CA HIS A 161 -28.53 -10.00 -13.71
C HIS A 161 -28.59 -10.89 -12.44
N ALA A 162 -29.18 -12.09 -12.52
CA ALA A 162 -29.24 -13.00 -11.38
C ALA A 162 -27.83 -13.35 -10.87
N GLY A 163 -27.54 -13.02 -9.60
CA GLY A 163 -26.24 -13.27 -8.98
C GLY A 163 -25.12 -12.31 -9.42
N MET A 164 -25.47 -11.18 -10.05
CA MET A 164 -24.52 -10.14 -10.45
C MET A 164 -23.85 -9.48 -9.25
N ILE A 165 -22.55 -9.23 -9.38
CA ILE A 165 -21.72 -8.50 -8.45
C ILE A 165 -21.69 -7.02 -8.87
N LEU A 166 -22.26 -6.16 -8.05
CA LEU A 166 -22.36 -4.72 -8.36
C LEU A 166 -21.02 -3.99 -8.22
N ILE A 167 -20.22 -4.35 -7.21
CA ILE A 167 -18.94 -3.70 -6.89
C ILE A 167 -17.85 -4.79 -6.84
N PRO A 168 -17.26 -5.13 -8.00
CA PRO A 168 -16.44 -6.34 -8.12
C PRO A 168 -15.08 -6.25 -7.44
N GLY A 169 -14.50 -5.05 -7.29
CA GLY A 169 -13.19 -4.86 -6.65
C GLY A 169 -13.20 -4.85 -5.12
N ASN A 170 -14.37 -4.90 -4.47
CA ASN A 170 -14.44 -5.13 -3.02
C ASN A 170 -13.70 -6.43 -2.67
N LEU A 171 -12.91 -6.44 -1.59
CA LEU A 171 -12.11 -7.65 -1.25
C LEU A 171 -12.97 -8.89 -1.00
N ILE A 172 -14.22 -8.74 -0.55
CA ILE A 172 -15.14 -9.87 -0.39
C ILE A 172 -15.55 -10.50 -1.75
N ASN A 173 -15.51 -9.71 -2.82
CA ASN A 173 -15.86 -10.13 -4.18
C ASN A 173 -14.63 -10.48 -5.03
N ALA A 174 -13.46 -9.91 -4.70
CA ALA A 174 -12.23 -10.06 -5.44
C ALA A 174 -11.83 -11.51 -5.76
N PRO A 175 -12.02 -12.53 -4.88
CA PRO A 175 -11.76 -13.93 -5.22
C PRO A 175 -12.55 -14.44 -6.43
N ARG A 176 -13.71 -13.84 -6.71
CA ARG A 176 -14.62 -14.19 -7.82
C ARG A 176 -14.51 -13.25 -9.02
N SER A 177 -13.68 -12.22 -8.94
CA SER A 177 -13.48 -11.21 -9.98
C SER A 177 -11.97 -11.01 -10.26
N CYS A 178 -11.34 -10.03 -9.61
CA CYS A 178 -9.96 -9.61 -9.83
C CYS A 178 -8.92 -10.72 -9.56
N GLY A 179 -9.15 -11.55 -8.55
CA GLY A 179 -8.25 -12.61 -8.09
C GLY A 179 -8.45 -13.97 -8.76
N THR A 180 -9.28 -14.05 -9.80
CA THR A 180 -9.53 -15.31 -10.53
C THR A 180 -8.31 -15.76 -11.34
N THR A 181 -8.29 -17.06 -11.69
CA THR A 181 -7.24 -17.62 -12.55
C THR A 181 -7.27 -16.96 -13.93
N GLY A 182 -6.14 -16.38 -14.34
CA GLY A 182 -6.02 -15.60 -15.58
C GLY A 182 -6.12 -14.09 -15.41
N CYS A 183 -6.40 -13.61 -14.19
CA CYS A 183 -6.45 -12.18 -13.84
C CYS A 183 -5.26 -11.80 -12.92
N HIS A 184 -5.52 -11.53 -11.64
CA HIS A 184 -4.53 -11.12 -10.64
C HIS A 184 -4.46 -12.06 -9.42
N PRO A 185 -4.31 -13.39 -9.60
CA PRO A 185 -4.37 -14.36 -8.49
C PRO A 185 -3.24 -14.16 -7.46
N ASP A 186 -2.08 -13.65 -7.88
CA ASP A 186 -0.93 -13.45 -7.00
C ASP A 186 -0.98 -12.13 -6.21
N ILE A 187 -1.80 -11.17 -6.66
CA ILE A 187 -1.92 -9.84 -6.02
C ILE A 187 -2.92 -9.90 -4.86
N LEU A 188 -4.03 -10.62 -5.02
CA LEU A 188 -5.09 -10.66 -4.00
C LEU A 188 -4.57 -11.10 -2.61
N PRO A 189 -3.81 -12.20 -2.46
CA PRO A 189 -3.28 -12.59 -1.15
C PRO A 189 -2.31 -11.57 -0.54
N ARG A 190 -1.65 -10.74 -1.36
CA ARG A 190 -0.78 -9.67 -0.88
C ARG A 190 -1.60 -8.53 -0.29
N VAL A 191 -2.63 -8.10 -1.00
CA VAL A 191 -3.54 -7.04 -0.56
C VAL A 191 -4.26 -7.43 0.72
N GLU A 192 -4.74 -8.68 0.82
CA GLU A 192 -5.40 -9.19 2.03
C GLU A 192 -4.49 -9.16 3.27
N ARG A 193 -3.19 -9.41 3.08
CA ARG A 193 -2.20 -9.42 4.17
C ARG A 193 -1.58 -8.06 4.45
N SER A 194 -1.86 -7.05 3.62
CA SER A 194 -1.28 -5.71 3.78
C SER A 194 -1.77 -5.02 5.05
N ILE A 195 -0.96 -4.13 5.62
CA ILE A 195 -1.31 -3.37 6.83
C ILE A 195 -2.58 -2.52 6.66
N MET A 196 -2.87 -2.06 5.43
CA MET A 196 -4.08 -1.30 5.14
C MET A 196 -5.34 -2.17 5.20
N THR A 197 -5.24 -3.47 4.91
CA THR A 197 -6.37 -4.40 5.01
C THR A 197 -6.54 -4.94 6.42
N THR A 198 -5.44 -5.40 7.04
CA THR A 198 -5.48 -6.03 8.37
C THR A 198 -5.74 -5.02 9.47
N PHE A 199 -5.28 -3.78 9.30
CA PHE A 199 -5.30 -2.73 10.32
C PHE A 199 -4.56 -3.13 11.61
N ALA A 200 -3.68 -4.15 11.54
CA ALA A 200 -3.12 -4.84 12.69
C ALA A 200 -2.47 -3.91 13.72
N GLY A 201 -1.69 -2.93 13.24
CA GLY A 201 -0.99 -1.98 14.12
C GLY A 201 -1.94 -1.10 14.94
N ALA A 202 -3.08 -0.70 14.37
CA ALA A 202 -4.09 0.08 15.10
C ALA A 202 -4.82 -0.80 16.12
N VAL A 203 -5.17 -2.03 15.75
CA VAL A 203 -5.80 -3.01 16.67
C VAL A 203 -4.90 -3.28 17.88
N THR A 204 -3.63 -3.57 17.64
CA THR A 204 -2.66 -3.79 18.71
C THR A 204 -2.43 -2.55 19.57
N ALA A 205 -2.32 -1.37 18.95
CA ALA A 205 -2.11 -0.12 19.69
C ALA A 205 -3.29 0.19 20.62
N ASP A 206 -4.51 0.05 20.12
CA ASP A 206 -5.72 0.36 20.89
C ASP A 206 -5.89 -0.57 22.10
N ARG A 207 -5.73 -1.88 21.89
CA ARG A 207 -5.78 -2.86 22.99
C ARG A 207 -4.76 -2.53 24.10
N ARG A 208 -3.53 -2.13 23.73
CA ARG A 208 -2.52 -1.69 24.71
C ARG A 208 -2.93 -0.42 25.46
N VAL A 209 -3.56 0.53 24.79
CA VAL A 209 -4.06 1.77 25.40
C VAL A 209 -5.09 1.45 26.48
N PHE A 210 -6.04 0.56 26.19
CA PHE A 210 -7.04 0.07 27.14
C PHE A 210 -6.48 -0.84 28.25
N GLY A 211 -5.21 -1.23 28.15
CA GLY A 211 -4.56 -2.15 29.09
C GLY A 211 -4.95 -3.61 28.90
N GLU A 212 -5.50 -3.96 27.73
CA GLU A 212 -5.77 -5.34 27.35
C GLU A 212 -4.45 -6.06 27.04
N VAL A 213 -4.38 -7.35 27.38
CA VAL A 213 -3.19 -8.17 27.14
C VAL A 213 -3.00 -8.38 25.65
N VAL A 214 -1.87 -7.92 25.12
CA VAL A 214 -1.44 -8.22 23.76
C VAL A 214 -0.26 -9.19 23.84
N ASP A 215 -0.51 -10.44 23.43
CA ASP A 215 0.54 -11.43 23.28
C ASP A 215 1.47 -11.05 22.11
N PRO A 216 2.77 -10.78 22.35
CA PRO A 216 3.71 -10.41 21.29
C PRO A 216 4.06 -11.58 20.35
N VAL A 217 3.78 -12.83 20.72
CA VAL A 217 4.02 -13.99 19.85
C VAL A 217 2.76 -14.43 19.08
N ALA A 218 1.60 -13.88 19.41
CA ALA A 218 0.37 -14.17 18.70
C ALA A 218 0.41 -13.66 17.25
N PRO A 219 -0.34 -14.29 16.32
CA PRO A 219 -0.50 -13.79 14.97
C PRO A 219 -0.98 -12.33 14.97
N SER A 220 -0.54 -11.55 13.96
CA SER A 220 -1.00 -10.17 13.81
C SER A 220 -2.53 -10.11 13.76
N PRO A 221 -3.18 -9.25 14.55
CA PRO A 221 -4.63 -9.18 14.59
C PRO A 221 -5.19 -8.64 13.26
N HIS A 222 -6.47 -8.92 13.03
CA HIS A 222 -7.20 -8.45 11.86
C HIS A 222 -8.46 -7.70 12.29
N VAL A 223 -8.72 -6.52 11.72
CA VAL A 223 -9.89 -5.69 12.03
C VAL A 223 -11.25 -6.40 11.86
N ARG A 224 -11.32 -7.39 10.97
CA ARG A 224 -12.51 -8.25 10.80
C ARG A 224 -12.76 -9.23 11.95
N GLN A 225 -11.80 -9.37 12.87
CA GLN A 225 -11.86 -10.28 14.01
C GLN A 225 -12.00 -9.51 15.33
N LEU A 226 -12.41 -8.24 15.28
CA LEU A 226 -12.72 -7.47 16.48
C LEU A 226 -13.93 -8.09 17.20
N GLY A 227 -13.78 -8.30 18.50
CA GLY A 227 -14.83 -8.79 19.38
C GLY A 227 -15.64 -7.64 20.00
N THR A 228 -15.91 -7.78 21.29
CA THR A 228 -16.76 -6.87 22.07
C THR A 228 -16.06 -6.30 23.30
N SER A 229 -14.73 -6.38 23.38
CA SER A 229 -13.98 -5.72 24.45
C SER A 229 -14.10 -4.19 24.34
N ALA A 230 -13.69 -3.47 25.38
CA ALA A 230 -13.72 -2.01 25.37
C ALA A 230 -12.88 -1.45 24.21
N ALA A 231 -11.67 -1.97 23.98
CA ALA A 231 -10.84 -1.59 22.84
C ALA A 231 -11.50 -1.98 21.49
N ASP A 232 -12.03 -3.20 21.39
CA ASP A 232 -12.58 -3.66 20.12
C ASP A 232 -13.85 -2.90 19.73
N THR A 233 -14.74 -2.60 20.68
CA THR A 233 -15.93 -1.76 20.43
C THR A 233 -15.55 -0.30 20.13
N HIS A 234 -14.51 0.23 20.79
CA HIS A 234 -13.95 1.54 20.50
C HIS A 234 -13.47 1.63 19.04
N LEU A 235 -12.69 0.65 18.58
CA LEU A 235 -12.25 0.57 17.19
C LEU A 235 -13.41 0.36 16.22
N ARG A 236 -14.38 -0.50 16.54
CA ARG A 236 -15.55 -0.75 15.69
C ARG A 236 -16.33 0.53 15.43
N GLN A 237 -16.47 1.40 16.43
CA GLN A 237 -17.26 2.62 16.30
C GLN A 237 -16.47 3.81 15.72
N LEU A 238 -15.19 3.96 16.05
CA LEU A 238 -14.45 5.17 15.67
C LEU A 238 -13.48 4.98 14.50
N CYS A 239 -12.97 3.76 14.27
CA CYS A 239 -11.78 3.56 13.43
C CYS A 239 -11.97 2.54 12.29
N ALA A 240 -12.82 1.53 12.48
CA ALA A 240 -12.95 0.41 11.55
C ALA A 240 -13.53 0.81 10.17
N SER A 241 -13.97 2.06 9.97
CA SER A 241 -14.32 2.55 8.63
C SER A 241 -13.11 2.79 7.70
N CYS A 242 -11.89 2.82 8.23
CA CYS A 242 -10.72 3.33 7.49
C CYS A 242 -9.85 2.24 6.83
N HIS A 243 -10.11 0.96 7.04
CA HIS A 243 -9.28 -0.10 6.46
C HIS A 243 -9.68 -0.41 5.01
N LEU A 244 -8.72 -0.86 4.19
CA LEU A 244 -8.89 -1.09 2.75
C LEU A 244 -9.96 -2.15 2.44
N GLY A 245 -10.10 -3.12 3.33
CA GLY A 245 -11.08 -4.21 3.22
C GLY A 245 -12.51 -3.84 3.59
N GLN A 246 -12.78 -2.59 3.98
CA GLN A 246 -14.13 -2.10 4.23
C GLN A 246 -14.91 -2.14 2.91
N PRO A 247 -16.07 -2.83 2.83
CA PRO A 247 -16.81 -2.91 1.58
C PRO A 247 -17.37 -1.53 1.20
N LYS A 248 -17.23 -1.16 -0.07
CA LYS A 248 -18.07 -0.10 -0.63
C LYS A 248 -19.45 -0.65 -0.91
N THR A 249 -20.47 0.08 -0.50
CA THR A 249 -21.89 -0.20 -0.77
C THR A 249 -22.46 0.75 -1.81
N GLU A 250 -21.81 1.89 -2.03
CA GLU A 250 -22.23 2.94 -2.95
C GLU A 250 -21.28 3.07 -4.14
N TRP A 251 -21.82 3.57 -5.25
CA TRP A 251 -21.06 3.92 -6.45
C TRP A 251 -20.64 5.39 -6.39
N GLY A 252 -19.49 5.72 -6.96
CA GLY A 252 -19.04 7.10 -7.02
C GLY A 252 -17.53 7.24 -7.08
N ALA A 253 -17.10 8.45 -7.43
CA ALA A 253 -15.70 8.82 -7.33
C ALA A 253 -15.22 8.76 -5.87
N ILE A 254 -13.89 8.74 -5.70
CA ILE A 254 -13.29 8.72 -4.37
C ILE A 254 -13.28 10.14 -3.80
N HIS A 255 -13.75 10.27 -2.57
CA HIS A 255 -13.72 11.48 -1.73
C HIS A 255 -13.51 11.05 -0.25
N GLN A 256 -13.40 12.01 0.67
CA GLN A 256 -13.10 11.81 2.10
C GLN A 256 -14.10 10.91 2.88
N GLN A 257 -15.26 10.63 2.31
CA GLN A 257 -16.25 9.71 2.87
C GLN A 257 -16.27 8.35 2.13
N SER A 258 -15.72 8.28 0.92
CA SER A 258 -15.65 7.08 0.09
C SER A 258 -14.43 6.23 0.44
N ARG A 259 -14.44 5.65 1.65
CA ARG A 259 -13.37 4.77 2.17
C ARG A 259 -13.54 3.33 1.71
N GLY A 260 -12.51 2.52 1.91
CA GLY A 260 -12.55 1.09 1.59
C GLY A 260 -12.68 0.81 0.10
N GLY A 261 -13.11 -0.41 -0.24
CA GLY A 261 -13.39 -0.83 -1.61
C GLY A 261 -12.37 -1.81 -2.21
N GLY A 262 -11.39 -2.27 -1.44
CA GLY A 262 -10.37 -3.20 -1.93
C GLY A 262 -9.63 -2.66 -3.15
N CYS A 263 -9.65 -3.41 -4.24
CA CYS A 263 -9.03 -3.02 -5.51
C CYS A 263 -9.61 -1.70 -6.06
N ASN A 264 -10.91 -1.46 -5.86
CA ASN A 264 -11.60 -0.26 -6.34
C ASN A 264 -11.16 1.01 -5.61
N ALA A 265 -10.61 0.88 -4.40
CA ALA A 265 -10.15 2.02 -3.61
C ALA A 265 -9.01 2.80 -4.30
N CYS A 266 -8.28 2.14 -5.21
CA CYS A 266 -7.15 2.74 -5.92
C CYS A 266 -7.30 2.69 -7.43
N HIS A 267 -7.79 1.57 -7.97
CA HIS A 267 -7.75 1.32 -9.41
C HIS A 267 -8.99 1.78 -10.16
N LEU A 268 -10.11 2.07 -9.48
CA LEU A 268 -11.33 2.53 -10.13
C LEU A 268 -11.28 4.06 -10.31
N ARG A 269 -11.19 4.51 -11.55
CA ARG A 269 -11.14 5.94 -11.89
C ARG A 269 -12.39 6.36 -12.65
N TYR A 270 -13.09 7.33 -12.08
CA TYR A 270 -14.18 8.02 -12.77
C TYR A 270 -13.60 9.10 -13.68
N SER A 271 -13.88 9.00 -14.98
CA SER A 271 -13.70 10.14 -15.89
C SER A 271 -14.75 11.20 -15.59
N PHE A 272 -14.55 12.42 -16.10
CA PHE A 272 -15.55 13.48 -16.00
C PHE A 272 -16.92 13.03 -16.53
N ASP A 273 -16.94 12.36 -17.67
CA ASP A 273 -18.19 11.86 -18.27
C ASP A 273 -18.81 10.73 -17.44
N ALA A 274 -18.02 9.79 -16.92
CA ALA A 274 -18.53 8.72 -16.06
C ALA A 274 -19.14 9.26 -14.75
N ALA A 275 -18.49 10.25 -14.12
CA ALA A 275 -19.01 10.91 -12.93
C ALA A 275 -20.33 11.63 -13.24
N ARG A 276 -20.35 12.47 -14.29
CA ARG A 276 -21.54 13.23 -14.69
C ARG A 276 -22.73 12.33 -15.03
N GLU A 277 -22.49 11.20 -15.70
CA GLU A 277 -23.57 10.26 -16.01
C GLU A 277 -24.07 9.51 -14.78
N LEU A 278 -23.18 9.16 -13.84
CA LEU A 278 -23.59 8.60 -12.56
C LEU A 278 -24.43 9.61 -11.76
N ASP A 279 -24.00 10.88 -11.69
CA ASP A 279 -24.74 11.92 -10.99
C ASP A 279 -26.15 12.08 -11.57
N ARG A 280 -26.27 12.09 -12.90
CA ARG A 280 -27.58 12.11 -13.58
C ARG A 280 -28.41 10.88 -13.25
N TYR A 281 -27.81 9.69 -13.25
CA TYR A 281 -28.48 8.44 -12.92
C TYR A 281 -29.02 8.46 -11.48
N LEU A 282 -28.21 8.91 -10.52
CA LEU A 282 -28.59 8.96 -9.11
C LEU A 282 -29.67 10.02 -8.84
N ALA A 283 -29.61 11.16 -9.53
CA ALA A 283 -30.61 12.23 -9.44
C ALA A 283 -31.97 11.88 -10.11
N THR A 284 -32.00 10.86 -10.96
CA THR A 284 -33.22 10.43 -11.67
C THR A 284 -34.01 9.43 -10.82
N PRO A 285 -35.36 9.55 -10.70
CA PRO A 285 -36.19 8.55 -10.03
C PRO A 285 -36.02 7.16 -10.61
N ALA A 286 -36.05 6.12 -9.77
CA ALA A 286 -35.67 4.75 -10.16
C ALA A 286 -36.40 4.21 -11.40
N GLY A 287 -37.69 4.55 -11.58
CA GLY A 287 -38.49 4.13 -12.73
C GLY A 287 -38.09 4.76 -14.07
N ASP A 288 -37.39 5.90 -14.03
CA ASP A 288 -37.04 6.70 -15.21
C ASP A 288 -35.54 6.62 -15.54
N ARG A 289 -34.78 5.84 -14.76
CA ARG A 289 -33.31 5.76 -14.90
C ARG A 289 -32.92 5.07 -16.20
N ALA A 290 -32.19 5.78 -17.05
CA ALA A 290 -31.44 5.20 -18.15
C ALA A 290 -30.06 4.70 -17.67
N VAL A 291 -29.61 3.55 -18.17
CA VAL A 291 -28.28 3.01 -17.84
C VAL A 291 -27.17 3.99 -18.26
N PRO A 292 -26.18 4.29 -17.38
CA PRO A 292 -25.02 5.08 -17.76
C PRO A 292 -24.27 4.46 -18.95
N ARG A 293 -23.88 5.28 -19.92
CA ARG A 293 -23.16 4.90 -21.14
C ARG A 293 -21.65 4.99 -20.99
N VAL A 294 -21.14 5.65 -19.95
CA VAL A 294 -19.70 5.74 -19.67
C VAL A 294 -19.38 5.04 -18.36
N HIS A 295 -18.68 3.91 -18.47
CA HIS A 295 -18.24 3.12 -17.33
C HIS A 295 -16.95 3.72 -16.73
N PRO A 296 -16.79 3.76 -15.39
CA PRO A 296 -15.52 4.11 -14.75
C PRO A 296 -14.43 3.08 -15.08
N ASN A 297 -13.18 3.49 -15.28
CA ASN A 297 -12.17 2.59 -15.80
C ASN A 297 -11.22 2.06 -14.74
N LEU A 298 -10.72 0.83 -14.96
CA LEU A 298 -9.62 0.28 -14.16
C LEU A 298 -8.29 0.78 -14.70
N SER A 299 -7.50 1.41 -13.84
CA SER A 299 -6.26 2.08 -14.22
C SER A 299 -5.14 1.88 -13.21
N ILE A 300 -3.91 1.85 -13.73
CA ILE A 300 -2.67 1.96 -12.93
C ILE A 300 -2.23 3.42 -12.76
N GLN A 301 -2.95 4.37 -13.35
CA GLN A 301 -2.80 5.81 -13.09
C GLN A 301 -3.61 6.17 -11.83
N VAL A 302 -3.05 5.78 -10.68
CA VAL A 302 -3.63 6.02 -9.36
C VAL A 302 -3.23 7.42 -8.91
N GLY A 303 -4.17 8.37 -8.96
CA GLY A 303 -3.96 9.74 -8.52
C GLY A 303 -4.00 9.92 -7.00
N ASN A 304 -3.55 11.08 -6.50
CA ASN A 304 -3.60 11.41 -5.05
C ASN A 304 -5.00 11.31 -4.44
N ALA A 305 -6.06 11.50 -5.23
CA ALA A 305 -7.46 11.37 -4.78
C ALA A 305 -7.75 9.98 -4.18
N ALA A 306 -7.15 8.92 -4.71
CA ALA A 306 -7.29 7.58 -4.16
C ALA A 306 -6.74 7.48 -2.74
N CYS A 307 -5.57 8.08 -2.50
CA CYS A 307 -4.98 8.15 -1.17
C CYS A 307 -5.77 9.08 -0.25
N PHE A 308 -6.25 10.22 -0.77
CA PHE A 308 -7.01 11.23 -0.05
C PHE A 308 -8.28 10.67 0.61
N GLY A 309 -8.99 9.75 -0.05
CA GLY A 309 -10.21 9.15 0.49
C GLY A 309 -10.08 8.58 1.91
N CYS A 310 -8.91 8.02 2.24
CA CYS A 310 -8.59 7.51 3.58
C CYS A 310 -7.57 8.38 4.33
N HIS A 311 -6.51 8.85 3.66
CA HIS A 311 -5.40 9.58 4.27
C HIS A 311 -5.65 11.08 4.49
N SER A 312 -6.86 11.59 4.19
CA SER A 312 -7.30 12.93 4.60
C SER A 312 -7.75 12.99 6.07
N ARG A 313 -7.81 11.86 6.79
CA ARG A 313 -8.18 11.77 8.22
C ARG A 313 -6.99 11.36 9.07
N SER A 314 -6.84 10.08 9.39
CA SER A 314 -5.81 9.60 10.32
C SER A 314 -4.40 10.06 9.90
N SER A 315 -3.71 10.74 10.83
CA SER A 315 -2.42 11.42 10.62
C SER A 315 -2.40 12.54 9.57
N ARG A 316 -3.53 12.85 8.92
CA ARG A 316 -3.70 13.93 7.94
C ARG A 316 -2.66 13.89 6.81
N ILE A 317 -2.20 12.70 6.42
CA ILE A 317 -1.05 12.54 5.49
C ILE A 317 -1.31 13.25 4.16
N ALA A 318 -2.48 13.04 3.55
CA ALA A 318 -2.78 13.62 2.25
C ALA A 318 -2.91 15.15 2.33
N THR A 319 -3.56 15.66 3.38
CA THR A 319 -3.74 17.10 3.57
C THR A 319 -2.42 17.77 3.94
N ASN A 320 -1.56 17.15 4.76
CA ASN A 320 -0.23 17.67 5.08
C ASN A 320 0.65 17.77 3.82
N TYR A 321 0.65 16.72 2.98
CA TYR A 321 1.38 16.70 1.72
C TYR A 321 0.97 17.86 0.80
N GLU A 322 -0.32 18.16 0.76
CA GLU A 322 -0.90 19.31 0.05
C GLU A 322 -0.70 20.67 0.75
N GLY A 323 -0.19 20.70 1.98
CA GLY A 323 -0.02 21.94 2.75
C GLY A 323 -1.29 22.43 3.44
N TRP A 324 -2.15 21.53 3.94
CA TRP A 324 -3.39 21.84 4.65
C TRP A 324 -3.38 21.23 6.04
N HIS A 325 -3.46 22.08 7.07
CA HIS A 325 -3.55 21.66 8.48
C HIS A 325 -4.98 21.80 8.98
N GLU A 326 -5.52 20.72 9.57
CA GLU A 326 -6.87 20.67 10.12
C GLU A 326 -7.03 21.63 11.31
N LEU A 327 -8.15 22.32 11.36
CA LEU A 327 -8.54 23.19 12.47
C LEU A 327 -9.54 22.44 13.35
N ARG A 328 -9.40 22.59 14.67
CA ARG A 328 -10.38 22.06 15.62
C ARG A 328 -11.70 22.81 15.53
N GLU A 329 -11.62 24.14 15.54
CA GLU A 329 -12.75 25.05 15.41
C GLU A 329 -12.78 25.68 14.02
N PRO A 330 -13.97 25.92 13.44
CA PRO A 330 -14.07 26.63 12.16
C PRO A 330 -13.52 28.06 12.29
N PRO A 331 -12.92 28.60 11.22
CA PRO A 331 -12.55 30.02 11.19
C PRO A 331 -13.79 30.91 11.29
N THR A 332 -13.63 32.09 11.86
CA THR A 332 -14.71 33.09 11.91
C THR A 332 -15.08 33.58 10.51
N LEU A 333 -16.31 34.06 10.31
CA LEU A 333 -16.73 34.62 9.01
C LEU A 333 -15.82 35.77 8.57
N ALA A 334 -15.42 36.66 9.49
CA ALA A 334 -14.48 37.74 9.20
C ALA A 334 -13.11 37.23 8.71
N GLU A 335 -12.66 36.07 9.19
CA GLU A 335 -11.44 35.43 8.69
C GLU A 335 -11.65 34.80 7.32
N VAL A 336 -12.81 34.22 7.04
CA VAL A 336 -13.14 33.62 5.74
C VAL A 336 -13.46 34.66 4.68
N ASP A 337 -13.98 35.83 5.02
CA ASP A 337 -14.37 36.83 4.02
C ASP A 337 -13.20 37.73 3.58
N ARG A 338 -12.09 37.72 4.34
CA ARG A 338 -10.89 38.51 4.00
C ARG A 338 -10.16 37.90 2.78
N PRO A 339 -10.03 38.61 1.63
CA PRO A 339 -9.38 38.06 0.45
C PRO A 339 -7.84 37.95 0.59
N PRO A 340 -7.18 37.01 -0.11
CA PRO A 340 -7.77 35.85 -0.78
C PRO A 340 -8.06 34.75 0.25
N SER A 341 -9.33 34.42 0.45
CA SER A 341 -9.76 33.50 1.51
C SER A 341 -9.58 32.02 1.17
N THR A 342 -9.87 31.64 -0.08
CA THR A 342 -9.64 30.29 -0.61
C THR A 342 -8.16 29.90 -0.65
N ALA A 343 -7.26 30.90 -0.62
CA ALA A 343 -5.83 30.66 -0.47
C ALA A 343 -5.42 30.34 0.97
N ARG A 344 -6.25 30.71 1.97
CA ARG A 344 -5.94 30.58 3.40
C ARG A 344 -6.71 29.46 4.09
N PHE A 345 -7.96 29.24 3.71
CA PHE A 345 -8.83 28.22 4.30
C PHE A 345 -9.46 27.32 3.25
N ARG A 346 -9.69 26.06 3.63
CA ARG A 346 -10.40 25.05 2.85
C ARG A 346 -11.38 24.32 3.76
N GLN A 347 -12.63 24.20 3.33
CA GLN A 347 -13.61 23.30 3.94
C GLN A 347 -13.74 22.05 3.07
N LEU A 348 -13.86 20.88 3.69
CA LEU A 348 -14.21 19.63 2.99
C LEU A 348 -15.71 19.37 3.12
N ASP A 349 -16.28 18.51 2.25
CA ASP A 349 -17.73 18.22 2.30
C ASP A 349 -18.15 17.48 3.58
N ASP A 350 -17.20 16.93 4.34
CA ASP A 350 -17.46 16.38 5.68
C ASP A 350 -17.44 17.43 6.80
N GLY A 351 -17.44 18.72 6.44
CA GLY A 351 -17.56 19.86 7.34
C GLY A 351 -16.24 20.34 7.96
N ARG A 352 -15.17 19.54 7.89
CA ARG A 352 -13.87 19.88 8.50
C ARG A 352 -13.20 21.06 7.81
N TRP A 353 -12.59 21.91 8.62
CA TRP A 353 -11.87 23.09 8.18
C TRP A 353 -10.36 22.90 8.24
N PHE A 354 -9.67 23.52 7.28
CA PHE A 354 -8.22 23.47 7.16
C PHE A 354 -7.67 24.86 6.91
N ARG A 355 -6.47 25.13 7.44
CA ARG A 355 -5.67 26.31 7.15
C ARG A 355 -4.47 25.95 6.29
N ARG A 356 -4.11 26.87 5.38
CA ARG A 356 -2.93 26.73 4.53
C ARG A 356 -1.64 26.75 5.35
N MET A 357 -0.75 25.81 5.02
CA MET A 357 0.61 25.65 5.50
C MET A 357 1.54 25.45 4.29
N PRO A 358 2.88 25.52 4.47
CA PRO A 358 3.81 25.10 3.43
C PRO A 358 3.57 23.62 3.07
N ALA A 359 3.41 23.35 1.78
CA ALA A 359 3.26 21.99 1.25
C ALA A 359 4.60 21.26 1.23
N ASP A 360 4.55 19.94 0.99
CA ASP A 360 5.76 19.18 0.72
C ASP A 360 6.42 19.65 -0.58
N VAL A 361 7.75 19.75 -0.60
CA VAL A 361 8.50 20.16 -1.79
C VAL A 361 8.30 19.20 -2.96
N HIS A 362 8.07 17.90 -2.69
CA HIS A 362 7.79 16.92 -3.74
C HIS A 362 6.40 17.15 -4.36
N GLN A 363 5.42 17.54 -3.54
CA GLN A 363 4.09 17.91 -4.01
C GLN A 363 4.12 19.19 -4.86
N GLU A 364 4.89 20.20 -4.45
CA GLU A 364 5.11 21.42 -5.25
C GLU A 364 5.80 21.12 -6.59
N LEU A 365 6.63 20.08 -6.61
CA LEU A 365 7.24 19.54 -7.82
C LEU A 365 6.31 18.55 -8.56
N GLY A 366 5.02 18.46 -8.22
CA GLY A 366 4.03 17.66 -8.94
C GLY A 366 4.23 16.14 -8.84
N LEU A 367 4.91 15.64 -7.80
CA LEU A 367 4.96 14.21 -7.52
C LEU A 367 3.69 13.77 -6.81
N GLU A 368 3.13 12.66 -7.24
CA GLU A 368 2.01 12.01 -6.57
C GLU A 368 2.49 10.95 -5.57
N CYS A 369 1.58 10.48 -4.70
CA CYS A 369 1.89 9.46 -3.69
C CYS A 369 2.57 8.23 -4.31
N ILE A 370 2.11 7.80 -5.48
CA ILE A 370 2.65 6.64 -6.18
C ILE A 370 4.02 6.87 -6.80
N ASP A 371 4.50 8.10 -6.94
CA ASP A 371 5.87 8.35 -7.42
C ASP A 371 6.92 7.85 -6.43
N CYS A 372 6.59 7.88 -5.13
CA CYS A 372 7.42 7.37 -4.04
C CYS A 372 6.98 5.97 -3.60
N HIS A 373 5.67 5.70 -3.55
CA HIS A 373 5.13 4.42 -3.06
C HIS A 373 4.86 3.42 -4.20
N SER A 374 5.58 2.29 -4.21
CA SER A 374 5.39 1.24 -5.22
C SER A 374 4.20 0.33 -4.94
N GLY A 375 3.86 -0.52 -5.92
CA GLY A 375 2.87 -1.58 -5.76
C GLY A 375 3.19 -2.50 -4.58
N VAL A 376 4.45 -2.87 -4.35
CA VAL A 376 4.82 -3.73 -3.22
C VAL A 376 4.65 -3.03 -1.85
N GLU A 377 4.84 -1.72 -1.76
CA GLU A 377 4.59 -0.98 -0.52
C GLU A 377 3.09 -0.77 -0.28
N VAL A 378 2.30 -0.52 -1.31
CA VAL A 378 0.88 -0.18 -1.16
C VAL A 378 0.03 -1.45 -1.11
N MET A 379 0.20 -2.38 -2.05
CA MET A 379 -0.52 -3.66 -2.09
C MET A 379 0.09 -4.72 -1.16
N GLY A 380 1.26 -4.44 -0.57
CA GLY A 380 1.96 -5.33 0.35
C GLY A 380 2.88 -6.35 -0.35
N ALA A 381 3.82 -6.89 0.43
CA ALA A 381 4.80 -7.89 -0.02
C ALA A 381 4.35 -9.34 0.21
N GLY A 382 3.08 -9.57 0.55
CA GLY A 382 2.55 -10.92 0.83
C GLY A 382 2.80 -11.45 2.25
N LYS A 383 3.37 -10.62 3.13
CA LYS A 383 3.57 -10.92 4.54
C LYS A 383 2.81 -9.91 5.39
N THR A 384 2.15 -10.40 6.45
CA THR A 384 1.57 -9.51 7.46
C THR A 384 2.68 -8.82 8.22
N VAL A 385 2.44 -7.57 8.59
CA VAL A 385 3.36 -6.77 9.40
C VAL A 385 2.63 -6.14 10.58
N ALA A 386 3.35 -5.89 11.66
CA ALA A 386 2.80 -5.24 12.85
C ALA A 386 2.64 -3.72 12.67
N HIS A 387 3.54 -3.09 11.90
CA HIS A 387 3.54 -1.64 11.74
C HIS A 387 3.65 -1.20 10.27
N LYS A 388 3.07 -0.02 9.96
CA LYS A 388 3.18 0.60 8.63
C LYS A 388 4.63 0.70 8.15
N SER A 389 5.55 1.07 9.05
CA SER A 389 6.98 1.22 8.76
C SER A 389 7.68 -0.05 8.26
N ASP A 390 7.08 -1.20 8.52
CA ASP A 390 7.69 -2.49 8.24
C ASP A 390 7.32 -2.95 6.82
N GLN A 391 6.19 -2.44 6.31
CA GLN A 391 5.76 -2.58 4.91
C GLN A 391 6.49 -1.61 3.97
N LEU A 392 6.98 -0.46 4.49
CA LEU A 392 7.74 0.51 3.71
C LEU A 392 9.18 0.04 3.46
N LEU A 393 9.62 0.22 2.22
CA LEU A 393 10.90 -0.18 1.66
C LEU A 393 11.78 1.03 1.33
N PHE A 394 11.22 2.01 0.63
CA PHE A 394 11.98 3.14 0.09
C PHE A 394 12.24 4.22 1.13
N ARG A 395 13.39 4.87 0.96
CA ARG A 395 13.86 5.98 1.81
C ARG A 395 14.35 7.13 0.97
N CYS A 396 14.60 8.26 1.63
CA CYS A 396 15.17 9.45 1.00
C CYS A 396 16.46 9.11 0.25
N GLU A 397 17.32 8.29 0.84
CA GLU A 397 18.62 7.91 0.30
C GLU A 397 18.53 7.06 -0.98
N ASP A 398 17.42 6.37 -1.23
CA ASP A 398 17.24 5.58 -2.45
C ASP A 398 17.04 6.46 -3.70
N CYS A 399 16.69 7.74 -3.51
CA CYS A 399 16.57 8.74 -4.57
C CYS A 399 17.60 9.87 -4.45
N HIS A 400 18.14 10.12 -3.27
CA HIS A 400 19.04 11.24 -3.02
C HIS A 400 20.49 10.80 -2.74
N ALA A 401 20.87 9.52 -2.76
CA ALA A 401 22.30 9.20 -2.57
C ALA A 401 23.19 9.81 -3.68
N ALA A 402 24.43 10.16 -3.32
CA ALA A 402 25.43 10.64 -4.28
C ALA A 402 25.71 9.64 -5.41
N GLN A 403 25.53 8.35 -5.11
CA GLN A 403 25.58 7.24 -6.05
C GLN A 403 24.35 6.37 -5.81
N LEU A 404 23.43 6.35 -6.77
CA LEU A 404 22.20 5.57 -6.62
C LEU A 404 22.43 4.09 -6.89
N ARG A 405 21.80 3.26 -6.07
CA ARG A 405 21.73 1.82 -6.31
C ARG A 405 20.87 1.56 -7.54
N SER A 406 21.27 0.62 -8.37
CA SER A 406 20.56 0.34 -9.61
C SER A 406 20.68 -1.11 -10.08
N LYS A 407 19.67 -1.55 -10.83
CA LYS A 407 19.57 -2.89 -11.42
C LYS A 407 19.44 -2.82 -12.95
N PRO A 408 19.96 -3.83 -13.67
CA PRO A 408 19.82 -3.88 -15.13
C PRO A 408 18.37 -4.19 -15.54
N SER A 409 18.02 -3.95 -16.81
CA SER A 409 16.68 -4.22 -17.33
C SER A 409 16.27 -5.69 -17.31
N ASN A 410 17.22 -6.63 -17.40
CA ASN A 410 16.96 -8.06 -17.29
C ASN A 410 16.71 -8.54 -15.84
N ALA A 411 16.75 -7.65 -14.85
CA ALA A 411 16.42 -7.94 -13.46
C ALA A 411 14.99 -7.51 -13.06
N LEU A 412 14.15 -7.12 -14.04
CA LEU A 412 12.74 -6.83 -13.83
C LEU A 412 11.99 -8.09 -13.40
N ASP A 413 11.20 -7.97 -12.34
CA ASP A 413 10.16 -8.96 -12.03
C ASP A 413 8.95 -8.80 -12.98
N ASP A 414 8.07 -9.82 -12.99
CA ASP A 414 6.90 -9.87 -13.87
C ASP A 414 5.92 -8.72 -13.66
N GLU A 415 5.73 -8.24 -12.42
CA GLU A 415 4.83 -7.12 -12.13
C GLU A 415 5.43 -5.82 -12.69
N SER A 416 6.69 -5.55 -12.39
CA SER A 416 7.45 -4.40 -12.89
C SER A 416 7.47 -4.36 -14.43
N ALA A 417 7.69 -5.50 -15.08
CA ALA A 417 7.66 -5.61 -16.54
C ALA A 417 6.27 -5.27 -17.11
N ARG A 418 5.19 -5.79 -16.50
CA ARG A 418 3.81 -5.48 -16.91
C ARG A 418 3.46 -4.01 -16.69
N VAL A 419 3.88 -3.42 -15.56
CA VAL A 419 3.66 -1.99 -15.28
C VAL A 419 4.34 -1.12 -16.33
N LEU A 420 5.59 -1.43 -16.71
CA LEU A 420 6.31 -0.71 -17.77
C LEU A 420 5.61 -0.86 -19.13
N ALA A 421 5.17 -2.06 -19.48
CA ALA A 421 4.43 -2.33 -20.72
C ALA A 421 3.11 -1.54 -20.78
N LEU A 422 2.31 -1.57 -19.71
CA LEU A 422 1.05 -0.81 -19.60
C LEU A 422 1.26 0.70 -19.69
N ARG A 423 2.39 1.19 -19.16
CA ARG A 423 2.77 2.61 -19.28
C ARG A 423 3.41 2.95 -20.63
N ARG A 424 3.75 1.95 -21.45
CA ARG A 424 4.55 2.08 -22.69
C ARG A 424 5.88 2.77 -22.40
N TRP A 425 6.53 2.36 -21.33
CA TRP A 425 7.79 2.93 -20.87
C TRP A 425 8.94 1.99 -21.16
N SER A 426 10.01 2.54 -21.73
CA SER A 426 11.29 1.87 -21.91
C SER A 426 12.38 2.63 -21.16
N LEU A 427 13.38 1.89 -20.70
CA LEU A 427 14.58 2.48 -20.12
C LEU A 427 15.45 3.07 -21.26
N PRO A 428 16.00 4.28 -21.10
CA PRO A 428 16.94 4.81 -22.09
C PRO A 428 18.19 3.91 -22.23
N ALA A 429 18.78 3.88 -23.42
CA ALA A 429 19.95 3.05 -23.70
C ALA A 429 21.10 3.36 -22.74
N GLY A 430 21.76 2.31 -22.23
CA GLY A 430 22.88 2.42 -21.29
C GLY A 430 22.50 2.80 -19.85
N GLN A 431 21.22 3.06 -19.56
CA GLN A 431 20.76 3.36 -18.21
C GLN A 431 20.28 2.11 -17.47
N ARG A 432 20.07 2.25 -16.16
CA ARG A 432 19.67 1.19 -15.22
C ARG A 432 18.46 1.65 -14.42
N PHE A 433 17.63 0.74 -13.91
CA PHE A 433 16.54 1.10 -13.02
C PHE A 433 17.09 1.42 -11.62
N GLY A 434 16.58 2.48 -11.00
CA GLY A 434 16.85 2.75 -9.59
C GLY A 434 16.39 1.59 -8.72
N ALA A 435 17.09 1.36 -7.60
CA ALA A 435 16.75 0.30 -6.67
C ALA A 435 16.91 0.76 -5.22
N SER A 436 16.09 0.20 -4.33
CA SER A 436 16.26 0.41 -2.89
C SER A 436 17.50 -0.28 -2.35
N ARG A 437 17.88 0.05 -1.12
CA ARG A 437 18.89 -0.72 -0.34
C ARG A 437 18.61 -2.22 -0.22
N THR A 438 17.34 -2.65 -0.30
CA THR A 438 16.95 -4.08 -0.25
C THR A 438 16.83 -4.70 -1.64
N GLY A 439 17.11 -3.92 -2.70
CA GLY A 439 17.06 -4.36 -4.09
C GLY A 439 15.67 -4.24 -4.75
N GLU A 440 14.70 -3.62 -4.10
CA GLU A 440 13.38 -3.38 -4.71
C GLU A 440 13.49 -2.34 -5.84
N LEU A 441 12.80 -2.56 -6.96
CA LEU A 441 12.92 -1.69 -8.13
C LEU A 441 12.07 -0.42 -8.01
N LEU A 442 12.67 0.71 -8.39
CA LEU A 442 11.99 1.96 -8.68
C LEU A 442 11.85 2.08 -10.19
N VAL A 443 10.78 1.51 -10.75
CA VAL A 443 10.55 1.47 -12.21
C VAL A 443 10.43 2.84 -12.88
N ASN A 444 10.16 3.88 -12.08
CA ASN A 444 10.12 5.27 -12.52
C ASN A 444 11.44 6.01 -12.29
N VAL A 445 12.50 5.37 -11.80
CA VAL A 445 13.82 5.98 -11.62
C VAL A 445 14.80 5.37 -12.61
N SER A 446 15.51 6.22 -13.33
CA SER A 446 16.59 5.84 -14.22
C SER A 446 17.92 6.35 -13.69
N VAL A 447 18.95 5.50 -13.74
CA VAL A 447 20.30 5.77 -13.24
C VAL A 447 21.28 5.64 -14.39
N ASP A 448 22.09 6.67 -14.60
CA ASP A 448 23.13 6.70 -15.64
C ASP A 448 24.41 5.95 -15.21
N THR A 449 25.38 5.84 -16.12
CA THR A 449 26.67 5.18 -15.86
C THR A 449 27.52 5.89 -14.81
N ALA A 450 27.24 7.16 -14.51
CA ALA A 450 27.88 7.93 -13.44
C ALA A 450 27.15 7.83 -12.10
N GLY A 451 26.10 7.00 -12.02
CA GLY A 451 25.31 6.78 -10.80
C GLY A 451 24.31 7.91 -10.48
N ARG A 452 24.05 8.83 -11.42
CA ARG A 452 23.11 9.94 -11.24
C ARG A 452 21.70 9.53 -11.67
N GLY A 453 20.71 9.97 -10.89
CA GLY A 453 19.31 9.60 -11.09
C GLY A 453 18.45 10.66 -11.75
N ARG A 454 17.44 10.20 -12.48
CA ARG A 454 16.24 11.00 -12.82
C ARG A 454 14.99 10.19 -12.49
N LEU A 455 13.96 10.85 -11.99
CA LEU A 455 12.65 10.27 -11.73
C LEU A 455 11.68 10.69 -12.83
N ARG A 456 10.91 9.75 -13.36
CA ARG A 456 9.82 9.97 -14.29
C ARG A 456 8.51 10.03 -13.52
N ARG A 457 7.82 11.17 -13.53
CA ARG A 457 6.51 11.31 -12.89
C ARG A 457 5.54 10.29 -13.50
N LYS A 458 4.94 9.43 -12.69
CA LYS A 458 3.95 8.43 -13.11
C LYS A 458 2.69 9.02 -13.75
N PRO A 459 2.22 10.21 -13.36
CA PRO A 459 1.05 10.82 -13.99
C PRO A 459 1.34 11.43 -15.36
N THR A 460 2.42 12.21 -15.49
CA THR A 460 2.71 13.02 -16.69
C THR A 460 3.74 12.39 -17.63
N GLY A 461 4.59 11.49 -17.11
CA GLY A 461 5.71 10.93 -17.85
C GLY A 461 6.92 11.86 -17.97
N GLU A 462 6.90 13.03 -17.34
CA GLU A 462 7.99 14.01 -17.35
C GLU A 462 9.14 13.61 -16.43
N TRP A 463 10.37 13.98 -16.81
CA TRP A 463 11.59 13.64 -16.09
C TRP A 463 12.10 14.77 -15.19
N VAL A 464 12.27 14.47 -13.91
CA VAL A 464 12.85 15.36 -12.89
C VAL A 464 14.22 14.82 -12.47
N ALA A 465 15.20 15.70 -12.32
CA ALA A 465 16.53 15.31 -11.86
C ALA A 465 16.51 14.99 -10.35
N LEU A 466 17.13 13.88 -9.97
CA LEU A 466 17.35 13.54 -8.57
C LEU A 466 18.68 14.14 -8.10
N LYS A 467 18.63 14.97 -7.07
CA LYS A 467 19.80 15.70 -6.56
C LYS A 467 20.34 15.05 -5.29
N PRO A 468 21.66 14.89 -5.16
CA PRO A 468 22.23 14.44 -3.90
C PRO A 468 22.13 15.52 -2.82
N PRO A 469 22.25 15.16 -1.52
CA PRO A 469 22.40 16.10 -0.44
C PRO A 469 23.51 17.10 -0.72
N ALA A 470 23.32 18.33 -0.26
CA ALA A 470 24.39 19.31 -0.26
C ALA A 470 25.57 18.80 0.58
N ALA A 471 26.79 19.23 0.26
CA ALA A 471 27.99 18.82 1.01
C ALA A 471 27.88 19.12 2.52
N ALA A 472 27.16 20.19 2.89
CA ALA A 472 26.86 20.54 4.28
C ALA A 472 26.08 19.43 5.05
N CYS A 473 25.25 18.65 4.36
CA CYS A 473 24.51 17.55 4.97
C CYS A 473 25.40 16.38 5.38
N SER A 474 26.60 16.28 4.79
CA SER A 474 27.61 15.26 5.08
C SER A 474 28.91 15.85 5.64
N ALA A 475 28.93 17.15 5.97
CA ALA A 475 30.14 17.85 6.42
C ALA A 475 30.55 17.48 7.84
N GLY A 476 29.61 16.98 8.65
CA GLY A 476 29.88 16.53 10.00
C GLY A 476 30.70 15.25 10.00
N ARG A 477 32.00 15.35 10.33
CA ARG A 477 32.85 14.16 10.52
C ARG A 477 32.36 13.36 11.72
N ASP A 478 32.03 14.01 12.83
CA ASP A 478 31.53 13.38 14.06
C ASP A 478 30.18 13.96 14.55
N SER A 479 29.73 15.07 13.95
CA SER A 479 28.47 15.73 14.29
C SER A 479 27.33 15.26 13.38
N HIS A 480 26.12 15.14 13.94
CA HIS A 480 24.88 14.86 13.21
C HIS A 480 24.77 13.54 12.42
N GLN A 481 25.73 12.61 12.54
CA GLN A 481 25.69 11.29 11.88
C GLN A 481 24.42 10.46 12.20
N ARG A 482 23.81 10.69 13.37
CA ARG A 482 22.60 10.00 13.83
C ARG A 482 21.32 10.64 13.30
N LEU A 483 21.35 11.81 12.67
CA LEU A 483 20.14 12.46 12.17
C LEU A 483 19.54 11.69 10.98
N SER A 484 18.21 11.58 10.96
CA SER A 484 17.47 11.21 9.76
C SER A 484 17.23 12.43 8.88
N CYS A 485 17.04 12.23 7.57
CA CYS A 485 16.65 13.33 6.67
C CYS A 485 15.38 14.04 7.17
N SER A 486 14.40 13.28 7.68
CA SER A 486 13.15 13.81 8.24
C SER A 486 13.36 14.70 9.46
N SER A 487 14.32 14.39 10.33
CA SER A 487 14.64 15.24 11.49
C SER A 487 15.09 16.66 11.10
N CYS A 488 15.74 16.80 9.94
CA CYS A 488 16.16 18.08 9.40
C CYS A 488 15.09 18.74 8.53
N HIS A 489 14.45 17.97 7.63
CA HIS A 489 13.68 18.55 6.53
C HIS A 489 12.16 18.57 6.75
N THR A 490 11.63 17.98 7.83
CA THR A 490 10.20 18.08 8.17
C THR A 490 9.91 19.47 8.73
N ALA A 491 9.19 20.30 7.99
CA ALA A 491 8.94 21.69 8.41
C ALA A 491 7.89 21.80 9.53
N TRP A 492 6.87 20.96 9.51
CA TRP A 492 5.82 20.94 10.53
C TRP A 492 5.15 19.57 10.60
N ALA A 493 4.59 19.22 11.76
CA ALA A 493 3.77 18.04 11.93
C ALA A 493 2.49 18.40 12.70
N PRO A 494 1.34 17.78 12.35
CA PRO A 494 0.13 17.96 13.14
C PRO A 494 0.31 17.35 14.53
N ARG A 495 -0.07 18.10 15.56
CA ARG A 495 -0.05 17.69 16.96
C ARG A 495 -1.45 17.82 17.56
N CYS A 496 -1.84 16.80 18.32
CA CYS A 496 -3.00 16.82 19.19
C CYS A 496 -2.53 16.35 20.57
N ALA A 497 -2.35 17.29 21.49
CA ALA A 497 -1.68 17.04 22.77
C ALA A 497 -2.62 16.55 23.88
N SER A 498 -3.93 16.52 23.65
CA SER A 498 -4.91 16.04 24.62
C SER A 498 -6.14 15.51 23.89
N CYS A 499 -6.58 14.31 24.24
CA CYS A 499 -7.91 13.81 23.93
C CYS A 499 -8.50 13.03 25.12
N HIS A 500 -9.82 13.02 25.22
CA HIS A 500 -10.55 12.22 26.20
C HIS A 500 -11.57 11.38 25.46
N THR A 501 -11.58 10.09 25.80
CA THR A 501 -12.50 9.13 25.21
C THR A 501 -13.29 8.44 26.31
N SER A 502 -14.61 8.47 26.18
CA SER A 502 -15.53 7.84 27.13
C SER A 502 -16.64 7.09 26.42
N PHE A 503 -17.14 6.03 27.07
CA PHE A 503 -18.31 5.31 26.60
C PHE A 503 -19.59 5.95 27.13
N ASP A 504 -20.52 6.26 26.22
CA ASP A 504 -21.87 6.70 26.52
C ASP A 504 -22.85 5.55 26.20
N PRO A 505 -23.53 4.98 27.21
CA PRO A 505 -24.41 3.83 27.04
C PRO A 505 -25.77 4.15 26.39
N ILE A 506 -26.09 5.43 26.16
CA ILE A 506 -27.38 5.86 25.58
C ILE A 506 -27.23 6.74 24.32
N ALA A 507 -26.02 7.18 23.99
CA ALA A 507 -25.77 7.93 22.77
C ALA A 507 -25.91 7.05 21.51
N ALA A 508 -26.43 7.62 20.44
CA ALA A 508 -26.46 6.96 19.14
C ALA A 508 -25.03 6.81 18.59
N GLY A 509 -24.65 5.59 18.24
CA GLY A 509 -23.38 5.25 17.63
C GLY A 509 -23.57 4.45 16.33
N PHE A 510 -22.45 4.07 15.70
CA PHE A 510 -22.47 3.25 14.50
C PHE A 510 -21.35 2.22 14.56
N ASP A 511 -21.66 0.96 14.27
CA ASP A 511 -20.70 -0.12 14.20
C ASP A 511 -20.14 -0.25 12.78
N HIS A 512 -18.93 0.22 12.54
CA HIS A 512 -18.34 0.15 11.20
C HIS A 512 -17.98 -1.27 10.76
N LEU A 513 -17.87 -2.24 11.67
CA LEU A 513 -17.61 -3.62 11.28
C LEU A 513 -18.91 -4.33 10.84
N MET A 514 -20.01 -4.11 11.56
CA MET A 514 -21.32 -4.71 11.26
C MET A 514 -22.16 -3.90 10.27
N GLN A 515 -21.83 -2.62 10.06
CA GLN A 515 -22.59 -1.66 9.26
C GLN A 515 -24.01 -1.42 9.79
N THR A 516 -24.12 -1.21 11.11
CA THR A 516 -25.40 -1.02 11.79
C THR A 516 -25.32 0.06 12.85
N ASP A 517 -26.42 0.77 13.08
CA ASP A 517 -26.55 1.72 14.19
C ASP A 517 -26.47 0.99 15.54
N THR A 518 -25.98 1.70 16.57
CA THR A 518 -25.89 1.21 17.95
C THR A 518 -26.56 2.20 18.92
N ALA A 519 -27.17 1.68 19.99
CA ALA A 519 -27.77 2.50 21.05
C ALA A 519 -26.77 2.98 22.12
N SER A 520 -25.47 2.86 21.81
CA SER A 520 -24.35 3.32 22.63
C SER A 520 -23.23 3.82 21.74
N ALA A 521 -22.41 4.74 22.26
CA ALA A 521 -21.33 5.35 21.50
C ALA A 521 -20.07 5.58 22.34
N TRP A 522 -18.91 5.37 21.74
CA TRP A 522 -17.66 5.95 22.18
C TRP A 522 -17.60 7.41 21.72
N VAL A 523 -17.40 8.34 22.66
CA VAL A 523 -17.33 9.78 22.40
C VAL A 523 -15.90 10.24 22.59
N GLU A 524 -15.34 10.87 21.54
CA GLU A 524 -14.02 11.49 21.59
C GLU A 524 -14.14 13.02 21.69
N THR A 525 -13.41 13.60 22.63
CA THR A 525 -13.15 15.03 22.69
C THR A 525 -11.65 15.27 22.55
N SER A 526 -11.25 16.36 21.89
CA SER A 526 -9.84 16.71 21.76
C SER A 526 -9.59 18.14 22.19
N GLY A 527 -8.37 18.40 22.63
CA GLY A 527 -7.82 19.74 22.75
C GLY A 527 -7.50 20.36 21.40
N ALA A 528 -6.75 21.46 21.45
CA ALA A 528 -6.36 22.23 20.27
C ALA A 528 -5.44 21.42 19.33
N PHE A 529 -5.60 21.67 18.03
CA PHE A 529 -4.69 21.16 17.00
C PHE A 529 -3.60 22.18 16.71
N ALA A 530 -2.36 21.73 16.62
CA ALA A 530 -1.20 22.57 16.31
C ALA A 530 -0.39 22.01 15.15
N ALA A 531 0.20 22.92 14.35
CA ALA A 531 1.17 22.59 13.30
C ALA A 531 2.49 23.27 13.61
N VAL A 532 3.43 22.51 14.17
CA VAL A 532 4.74 23.00 14.58
C VAL A 532 5.81 21.98 14.19
N PRO A 533 7.11 22.34 14.19
CA PRO A 533 8.17 21.37 14.00
C PRO A 533 8.03 20.17 14.95
N PRO A 534 8.28 18.94 14.48
CA PRO A 534 8.07 17.74 15.29
C PRO A 534 9.06 17.64 16.45
N THR A 535 8.64 16.94 17.50
CA THR A 535 9.51 16.48 18.58
C THR A 535 10.52 15.49 18.02
N LEU A 536 11.74 15.50 18.57
CA LEU A 536 12.81 14.60 18.19
C LEU A 536 13.01 13.52 19.27
N GLY A 537 13.41 12.33 18.82
CA GLY A 537 13.71 11.21 19.71
C GLY A 537 14.54 10.16 19.00
N ILE A 538 14.82 9.05 19.68
CA ILE A 538 15.61 7.95 19.11
C ILE A 538 14.69 6.86 18.58
N ARG A 539 14.94 6.48 17.34
CA ARG A 539 14.35 5.31 16.69
C ARG A 539 15.43 4.28 16.39
N PHE A 540 15.16 3.05 16.80
CA PHE A 540 15.94 1.88 16.46
C PHE A 540 15.31 1.22 15.24
N ASP A 541 16.16 0.78 14.32
CA ASP A 541 15.73 0.02 13.15
C ASP A 541 16.56 -1.25 13.14
N SER A 542 15.93 -2.38 13.45
CA SER A 542 16.59 -3.69 13.44
C SER A 542 17.14 -4.05 12.06
N ARG A 543 16.64 -3.39 10.99
CA ARG A 543 17.13 -3.54 9.61
C ARG A 543 18.33 -2.65 9.28
N ASP A 544 18.75 -1.76 10.19
CA ASP A 544 19.94 -0.91 10.03
C ASP A 544 21.01 -1.30 11.06
N SER A 545 21.68 -2.41 10.81
CA SER A 545 22.78 -2.91 11.64
C SER A 545 23.97 -1.95 11.72
N ALA A 546 24.09 -1.01 10.77
CA ALA A 546 25.13 0.00 10.77
C ALA A 546 24.95 1.06 11.88
N ARG A 547 23.75 1.18 12.46
CA ARG A 547 23.44 2.15 13.53
C ARG A 547 22.75 1.50 14.72
N PRO A 548 23.47 0.67 15.49
CA PRO A 548 22.89 0.01 16.67
C PRO A 548 22.44 1.01 17.75
N ALA A 549 23.05 2.19 17.80
CA ALA A 549 22.67 3.27 18.71
C ALA A 549 21.36 4.01 18.31
N GLY A 550 20.72 3.63 17.21
CA GLY A 550 19.53 4.28 16.68
C GLY A 550 19.79 5.66 16.08
N ARG A 551 18.74 6.22 15.47
CA ARG A 551 18.76 7.53 14.81
C ARG A 551 17.83 8.52 15.46
N VAL A 552 18.18 9.79 15.35
CA VAL A 552 17.28 10.90 15.67
C VAL A 552 16.23 10.99 14.57
N ASP A 553 14.97 10.78 14.94
CA ASP A 553 13.82 10.78 14.03
C ASP A 553 12.71 11.69 14.59
N THR A 554 11.66 11.89 13.79
CA THR A 554 10.54 12.79 14.13
C THR A 554 9.39 12.05 14.79
N PHE A 555 8.83 12.67 15.83
CA PHE A 555 7.77 12.13 16.65
C PHE A 555 6.67 13.18 16.88
N ILE A 556 5.45 12.71 17.09
CA ILE A 556 4.32 13.51 17.56
C ILE A 556 3.66 12.81 18.74
N PRO A 557 2.91 13.56 19.57
CA PRO A 557 1.88 12.98 20.41
C PRO A 557 0.98 12.08 19.55
N GLY A 558 1.06 10.77 19.76
CA GLY A 558 0.14 9.83 19.12
C GLY A 558 -1.15 9.79 19.91
N MET A 559 -1.02 9.61 21.23
CA MET A 559 -2.09 9.35 22.18
C MET A 559 -1.67 9.90 23.54
N ILE A 560 -2.03 11.15 23.84
CA ILE A 560 -2.03 11.65 25.22
C ILE A 560 -3.49 11.72 25.61
N LEU A 561 -3.97 10.63 26.20
CA LEU A 561 -5.39 10.45 26.43
C LEU A 561 -5.73 9.82 27.76
N THR A 562 -6.94 10.17 28.18
CA THR A 562 -7.64 9.57 29.30
C THR A 562 -8.81 8.76 28.75
N VAL A 563 -8.84 7.47 29.06
CA VAL A 563 -9.90 6.54 28.65
C VAL A 563 -10.69 6.11 29.87
N ASN A 564 -12.01 6.29 29.83
CA ASN A 564 -12.91 5.59 30.76
C ASN A 564 -13.32 4.25 30.14
N ARG A 565 -12.82 3.14 30.68
CA ARG A 565 -13.05 1.78 30.15
C ARG A 565 -14.41 1.21 30.55
N ASN A 566 -15.08 1.81 31.53
CA ASN A 566 -16.31 1.25 32.07
C ASN A 566 -17.48 1.49 31.10
N GLN A 567 -18.06 0.40 30.59
CA GLN A 567 -19.18 0.42 29.66
C GLN A 567 -20.55 0.30 30.36
N THR A 568 -20.59 0.28 31.69
CA THR A 568 -21.82 0.10 32.47
C THR A 568 -22.37 1.45 32.93
N ALA A 569 -23.64 1.73 32.60
CA ALA A 569 -24.33 2.94 33.01
C ALA A 569 -24.35 3.09 34.55
N GLY A 570 -23.96 4.26 35.06
CA GLY A 570 -23.98 4.58 36.49
C GLY A 570 -22.88 3.92 37.35
N ALA A 571 -22.00 3.12 36.76
CA ALA A 571 -20.88 2.53 37.47
C ALA A 571 -19.71 3.51 37.64
N ARG A 572 -18.83 3.27 38.62
CA ARG A 572 -17.66 4.14 38.88
C ARG A 572 -16.74 4.16 37.65
N PRO A 573 -16.18 5.34 37.28
CA PRO A 573 -15.22 5.43 36.18
C PRO A 573 -14.02 4.50 36.40
N ASP A 574 -13.64 3.77 35.36
CA ASP A 574 -12.40 2.99 35.31
C ASP A 574 -11.43 3.70 34.37
N THR A 575 -10.79 4.74 34.91
CA THR A 575 -10.00 5.69 34.14
C THR A 575 -8.56 5.22 33.96
N VAL A 576 -8.08 5.30 32.73
CA VAL A 576 -6.72 4.98 32.35
C VAL A 576 -6.10 6.15 31.59
N PHE A 577 -5.04 6.74 32.15
CA PHE A 577 -4.21 7.72 31.46
C PHE A 577 -3.09 7.03 30.67
N ARG A 578 -2.84 7.51 29.45
CA ARG A 578 -1.74 7.08 28.57
C ARG A 578 -1.08 8.29 27.93
N ARG A 579 0.25 8.34 28.01
CA ARG A 579 1.08 9.29 27.26
C ARG A 579 1.94 8.51 26.28
N LEU A 580 1.63 8.62 25.00
CA LEU A 580 2.21 7.77 23.97
C LEU A 580 2.60 8.59 22.75
N TYR A 581 3.90 8.68 22.50
CA TYR A 581 4.44 9.27 21.29
C TYR A 581 4.65 8.20 20.21
N ALA A 582 4.49 8.60 18.96
CA ALA A 582 4.66 7.75 17.79
C ALA A 582 5.63 8.37 16.79
N PRO A 583 6.49 7.57 16.13
CA PRO A 583 7.22 8.03 14.95
C PRO A 583 6.25 8.56 13.91
N THR A 584 6.61 9.67 13.29
CA THR A 584 5.81 10.28 12.24
C THR A 584 6.63 10.52 10.97
N ALA A 585 5.99 10.29 9.83
CA ALA A 585 6.39 10.87 8.56
C ALA A 585 5.30 11.89 8.20
N ALA A 586 5.53 13.17 8.50
CA ALA A 586 4.48 14.18 8.41
C ALA A 586 4.11 14.55 6.96
N HIS A 587 4.97 14.23 5.99
CA HIS A 587 4.83 14.59 4.57
C HIS A 587 4.76 16.11 4.36
N THR A 588 5.70 16.81 4.99
CA THR A 588 5.83 18.28 4.94
C THR A 588 7.30 18.65 4.70
N VAL A 589 7.99 17.81 3.91
CA VAL A 589 9.42 17.93 3.64
C VAL A 589 9.67 19.23 2.88
N ARG A 590 10.68 19.99 3.31
CA ARG A 590 11.14 21.22 2.64
C ARG A 590 12.60 21.10 2.22
N ARG A 591 12.98 21.95 1.26
CA ARG A 591 14.38 22.09 0.85
C ARG A 591 15.23 22.59 2.01
N GLU A 592 14.71 23.55 2.75
CA GLU A 592 15.34 24.13 3.93
C GLU A 592 15.30 23.12 5.09
N GLY A 593 16.43 22.96 5.78
CA GLY A 593 16.48 22.21 7.03
C GLY A 593 16.14 23.09 8.24
N ARG A 594 15.85 22.45 9.38
CA ARG A 594 15.70 23.14 10.67
C ARG A 594 16.96 23.94 11.02
N SER A 595 16.76 25.09 11.67
CA SER A 595 17.85 25.86 12.27
C SER A 595 18.47 25.10 13.44
N CYS A 596 19.71 25.44 13.81
CA CYS A 596 20.37 24.83 14.97
C CYS A 596 19.54 25.08 16.24
N ARG A 597 19.04 26.31 16.42
CA ARG A 597 18.20 26.67 17.57
C ARG A 597 16.91 25.85 17.66
N SER A 598 16.29 25.54 16.53
CA SER A 598 15.07 24.74 16.48
C SER A 598 15.27 23.30 16.98
N CYS A 599 16.51 22.79 17.01
CA CYS A 599 16.82 21.48 17.56
C CYS A 599 17.44 21.55 18.96
N HIS A 600 18.29 22.55 19.20
CA HIS A 600 19.13 22.64 20.39
C HIS A 600 18.55 23.48 21.52
N ASN A 601 17.64 24.43 21.22
CA ASN A 601 17.09 25.39 22.19
C ASN A 601 15.56 25.40 22.20
N ASP A 602 14.92 24.48 21.48
CA ASP A 602 13.46 24.36 21.42
C ASP A 602 12.98 23.24 22.36
N PRO A 603 12.21 23.56 23.41
CA PRO A 603 11.74 22.56 24.36
C PRO A 603 10.78 21.54 23.72
N VAL A 604 10.04 21.91 22.68
CA VAL A 604 9.16 20.99 21.94
C VAL A 604 9.99 19.96 21.17
N ALA A 605 11.10 20.40 20.56
CA ALA A 605 12.03 19.51 19.86
C ALA A 605 12.68 18.49 20.81
N LEU A 606 13.01 18.91 22.03
CA LEU A 606 13.59 18.07 23.08
C LEU A 606 12.56 17.18 23.79
N GLY A 607 11.27 17.46 23.62
CA GLY A 607 10.16 16.68 24.18
C GLY A 607 9.69 17.16 25.55
N TYR A 608 10.08 18.36 26.01
CA TYR A 608 9.61 18.93 27.28
C TYR A 608 8.20 19.55 27.21
N GLY A 609 7.64 19.63 25.99
CA GLY A 609 6.41 20.37 25.73
C GLY A 609 6.67 21.85 25.47
N GLU A 610 5.61 22.60 25.21
CA GLU A 610 5.65 24.05 25.05
C GLU A 610 6.04 24.72 26.37
N GLY A 611 6.82 25.78 26.29
CA GLY A 611 7.29 26.51 27.47
C GLY A 611 8.48 27.41 27.18
N GLN A 612 8.98 28.03 28.23
CA GLN A 612 10.16 28.89 28.18
C GLN A 612 11.39 28.09 28.61
N LEU A 613 12.39 28.00 27.74
CA LEU A 613 13.67 27.32 27.98
C LEU A 613 14.80 28.35 27.94
N ASP A 614 15.32 28.71 29.11
CA ASP A 614 16.32 29.78 29.25
C ASP A 614 17.67 29.22 29.70
N TYR A 615 18.74 29.77 29.13
CA TYR A 615 20.10 29.55 29.62
C TYR A 615 20.53 30.72 30.50
N VAL A 616 20.78 30.44 31.78
CA VAL A 616 21.15 31.42 32.80
C VAL A 616 22.62 31.23 33.16
N VAL A 617 23.39 32.30 33.03
CA VAL A 617 24.80 32.34 33.46
C VAL A 617 24.89 33.08 34.78
N SER A 618 25.54 32.47 35.77
CA SER A 618 25.84 33.06 37.08
C SER A 618 27.29 32.77 37.49
N ASP A 619 27.73 33.35 38.61
CA ASP A 619 29.08 33.14 39.15
C ASP A 619 29.41 31.67 39.45
N THR A 620 28.38 30.85 39.71
CA THR A 620 28.50 29.41 39.95
C THR A 620 28.47 28.56 38.68
N GLY A 621 28.41 29.18 37.50
CA GLY A 621 28.36 28.52 36.19
C GLY A 621 27.06 28.77 35.42
N GLY A 622 26.92 28.08 34.30
CA GLY A 622 25.76 28.16 33.43
C GLY A 622 24.77 27.04 33.71
N ARG A 623 23.46 27.33 33.69
CA ARG A 623 22.42 26.31 33.82
C ARG A 623 21.24 26.60 32.90
N TRP A 624 20.56 25.54 32.50
CA TRP A 624 19.27 25.65 31.81
C TRP A 624 18.13 25.64 32.83
N THR A 625 17.10 26.43 32.57
CA THR A 625 15.84 26.42 33.31
C THR A 625 14.67 26.25 32.34
N PHE A 626 13.67 25.46 32.70
CA PHE A 626 12.47 25.25 31.91
C PHE A 626 11.22 25.59 32.72
N LYS A 627 10.35 26.43 32.14
CA LYS A 627 9.02 26.74 32.66
C LYS A 627 7.96 26.25 31.66
N PRO A 628 7.17 25.21 31.98
CA PRO A 628 6.17 24.70 31.04
C PRO A 628 5.02 25.69 30.83
N ALA A 629 4.46 25.72 29.62
CA ALA A 629 3.27 26.48 29.27
C ALA A 629 1.98 25.74 29.62
N GLN A 630 2.02 24.42 29.64
CA GLN A 630 0.88 23.56 29.97
C GLN A 630 0.95 23.08 31.42
N PRO A 631 -0.20 22.92 32.09
CA PRO A 631 -0.24 22.30 33.42
C PRO A 631 0.21 20.84 33.35
N ALA A 632 0.60 20.30 34.52
CA ALA A 632 0.89 18.88 34.65
C ALA A 632 -0.38 18.04 34.44
N ALA A 633 -0.26 16.94 33.69
CA ALA A 633 -1.26 15.89 33.60
C ALA A 633 -1.10 14.88 34.75
N ASP A 634 -1.90 13.81 34.73
CA ASP A 634 -1.95 12.77 35.78
C ASP A 634 -0.59 12.10 36.06
N ASP A 635 0.33 12.10 35.09
CA ASP A 635 1.69 11.55 35.23
C ASP A 635 2.74 12.57 35.70
N GLY A 636 2.32 13.77 36.10
CA GLY A 636 3.18 14.83 36.62
C GLY A 636 3.95 15.61 35.55
N LEU A 637 3.88 15.22 34.27
CA LEU A 637 4.48 15.96 33.16
C LEU A 637 3.53 17.00 32.58
N PRO A 638 4.05 18.08 31.97
CA PRO A 638 3.22 19.01 31.18
C PRO A 638 2.35 18.23 30.18
N ALA A 639 1.11 18.68 29.99
CA ALA A 639 0.12 17.95 29.20
C ALA A 639 0.64 17.57 27.80
N ASP A 640 1.44 18.41 27.16
CA ASP A 640 1.97 18.19 25.82
C ASP A 640 3.42 17.67 25.77
N ALA A 641 4.03 17.34 26.92
CA ALA A 641 5.40 16.82 27.00
C ALA A 641 5.49 15.33 26.62
N TRP A 642 6.66 14.89 26.18
CA TRP A 642 7.05 13.48 26.09
C TRP A 642 7.90 13.05 27.30
N ILE A 643 8.77 13.95 27.77
CA ILE A 643 9.78 13.68 28.78
C ILE A 643 9.93 14.89 29.72
N GLY A 644 10.41 14.62 30.94
CA GLY A 644 10.74 15.67 31.90
C GLY A 644 12.04 16.40 31.52
N PHE A 645 12.21 17.60 32.07
CA PHE A 645 13.37 18.44 31.82
C PHE A 645 14.64 17.86 32.48
N LEU A 646 15.65 17.49 31.70
CA LEU A 646 16.91 16.88 32.17
C LEU A 646 16.72 15.56 32.95
N GLU A 647 15.61 14.88 32.70
CA GLU A 647 15.27 13.59 33.29
C GLU A 647 15.39 12.47 32.27
N ASP A 648 15.66 11.25 32.74
CA ASP A 648 15.47 10.08 31.89
C ASP A 648 13.97 9.80 31.73
N GLY A 649 13.57 9.40 30.52
CA GLY A 649 12.16 9.12 30.24
C GLY A 649 11.70 7.89 31.02
N ALA A 650 10.55 7.98 31.69
CA ALA A 650 9.90 6.82 32.26
C ALA A 650 9.53 5.80 31.17
N THR A 651 9.64 4.50 31.50
CA THR A 651 9.22 3.41 30.63
C THR A 651 7.73 3.53 30.27
N GLY A 652 7.34 3.10 29.06
CA GLY A 652 5.94 3.06 28.64
C GLY A 652 5.40 4.34 28.00
N ARG A 653 6.24 5.35 27.73
CA ARG A 653 5.86 6.60 27.05
C ARG A 653 5.89 6.53 25.52
N ALA A 654 5.95 5.33 24.97
CA ALA A 654 6.02 5.03 23.55
C ALA A 654 5.13 3.83 23.21
N LEU A 655 4.44 3.88 22.07
CA LEU A 655 3.61 2.76 21.58
C LEU A 655 4.44 1.52 21.19
N ARG A 656 5.74 1.70 20.97
CA ARG A 656 6.63 0.70 20.38
C ARG A 656 7.93 0.59 21.19
N GLY A 657 8.50 -0.61 21.24
CA GLY A 657 9.77 -0.87 21.93
C GLY A 657 11.02 -0.42 21.15
N ASP A 658 10.88 -0.08 19.87
CA ASP A 658 11.96 0.38 19.00
C ASP A 658 12.11 1.91 18.99
N VAL A 659 11.48 2.62 19.93
CA VAL A 659 11.56 4.08 20.01
C VAL A 659 11.65 4.56 21.46
N ARG A 660 12.30 5.71 21.67
CA ARG A 660 12.37 6.35 22.99
C ARG A 660 12.62 7.86 22.88
N PRO A 661 12.26 8.64 23.91
CA PRO A 661 12.75 10.01 24.04
C PRO A 661 14.28 10.03 24.27
N PHE A 662 14.88 11.22 24.25
CA PHE A 662 16.29 11.40 24.61
C PHE A 662 16.56 11.05 26.08
N THR A 663 17.69 10.43 26.35
CA THR A 663 18.19 10.27 27.74
C THR A 663 18.61 11.62 28.31
N ALA A 664 18.68 11.74 29.64
CA ALA A 664 19.18 12.95 30.32
C ALA A 664 20.59 13.33 29.82
N ASN A 665 21.45 12.34 29.54
CA ASN A 665 22.78 12.58 28.98
C ASN A 665 22.71 13.13 27.54
N GLU A 666 21.85 12.58 26.68
CA GLU A 666 21.63 13.11 25.34
C GLU A 666 21.07 14.54 25.39
N GLN A 667 20.12 14.81 26.29
CA GLN A 667 19.58 16.15 26.51
C GLN A 667 20.67 17.15 26.91
N ARG A 668 21.53 16.82 27.90
CA ARG A 668 22.66 17.67 28.30
C ARG A 668 23.62 17.94 27.15
N ARG A 669 23.93 16.93 26.33
CA ARG A 669 24.79 17.10 25.14
C ARG A 669 24.18 18.04 24.11
N ILE A 670 22.88 17.92 23.86
CA ILE A 670 22.16 18.80 22.93
C ILE A 670 22.15 20.25 23.47
N LEU A 671 21.79 20.42 24.74
CA LEU A 671 21.73 21.72 25.42
C LEU A 671 23.10 22.38 25.62
N ARG A 672 24.19 21.60 25.68
CA ARG A 672 25.56 22.14 25.70
C ARG A 672 25.89 22.88 24.42
N VAL A 673 25.51 22.34 23.26
CA VAL A 673 25.60 23.07 21.97
C VAL A 673 24.61 24.23 21.96
N GLY A 674 23.44 24.04 22.57
CA GLY A 674 22.43 25.09 22.70
C GLY A 674 22.90 26.34 23.44
N ALA A 675 23.79 26.18 24.42
CA ALA A 675 24.39 27.30 25.16
C ALA A 675 25.30 28.14 24.26
N CYS A 676 26.03 27.51 23.32
CA CYS A 676 26.80 28.26 22.32
C CYS A 676 25.85 29.11 21.44
N LEU A 677 24.69 28.57 21.10
CA LEU A 677 23.68 29.28 20.31
C LEU A 677 23.07 30.46 21.05
N THR A 678 23.17 30.61 22.37
CA THR A 678 22.67 31.86 23.00
C THR A 678 23.56 33.06 22.69
N CYS A 679 24.83 32.83 22.32
CA CYS A 679 25.79 33.89 21.99
C CYS A 679 26.15 33.93 20.50
N HIS A 680 26.03 32.81 19.79
CA HIS A 680 26.45 32.68 18.39
C HIS A 680 25.26 32.47 17.44
N ALA A 681 25.30 33.13 16.28
CA ALA A 681 24.40 32.83 15.17
C ALA A 681 24.73 31.47 14.55
N ASP A 682 23.72 30.79 14.00
CA ASP A 682 23.82 29.45 13.41
C ASP A 682 24.86 29.35 12.28
N ASN A 683 25.02 30.42 11.49
CA ASN A 683 25.99 30.52 10.40
C ASN A 683 27.35 31.10 10.81
N SER A 684 27.58 31.38 12.11
CA SER A 684 28.84 31.93 12.57
C SER A 684 30.01 30.95 12.39
N PRO A 685 31.27 31.44 12.26
CA PRO A 685 32.44 30.57 12.13
C PRO A 685 32.57 29.54 13.27
N VAL A 686 32.23 29.94 14.50
CA VAL A 686 32.22 29.06 15.69
C VAL A 686 31.25 27.89 15.49
N MET A 687 30.02 28.17 15.07
CA MET A 687 29.02 27.13 14.88
C MET A 687 29.34 26.25 13.65
N GLN A 688 29.91 26.80 12.58
CA GLN A 688 30.37 25.98 11.46
C GLN A 688 31.53 25.05 11.85
N GLN A 689 32.48 25.53 12.65
CA GLN A 689 33.57 24.69 13.18
C GLN A 689 33.04 23.58 14.11
N SER A 690 31.96 23.84 14.85
CA SER A 690 31.34 22.82 15.73
C SER A 690 30.83 21.58 14.99
N LEU A 691 30.54 21.71 13.69
CA LEU A 691 30.15 20.57 12.85
C LEU A 691 31.34 19.67 12.53
N ALA A 692 32.55 20.22 12.43
CA ALA A 692 33.74 19.45 12.09
C ALA A 692 34.33 18.72 13.31
N ASP A 693 34.57 19.44 14.40
CA ASP A 693 35.13 18.89 15.65
C ASP A 693 34.71 19.76 16.84
N PHE A 694 33.64 19.34 17.52
CA PHE A 694 33.12 20.06 18.68
C PHE A 694 34.06 19.97 19.88
N ALA A 695 34.79 18.86 20.06
CA ALA A 695 35.68 18.69 21.20
C ALA A 695 36.87 19.65 21.09
N ALA A 696 37.51 19.74 19.92
CA ALA A 696 38.58 20.69 19.68
C ALA A 696 38.11 22.15 19.81
N LEU A 697 36.88 22.46 19.35
CA LEU A 697 36.30 23.79 19.53
C LEU A 697 36.21 24.17 21.02
N LEU A 698 35.75 23.26 21.87
CA LEU A 698 35.61 23.51 23.31
C LEU A 698 36.95 23.74 24.02
N THR A 699 38.06 23.18 23.52
CA THR A 699 39.40 23.43 24.08
C THR A 699 39.90 24.85 23.79
N ARG A 700 39.42 25.47 22.71
CA ARG A 700 39.82 26.82 22.28
C ARG A 700 38.81 27.90 22.71
N ARG A 701 37.86 27.57 23.60
CA ARG A 701 36.84 28.52 24.04
C ARG A 701 37.46 29.66 24.84
N SER A 702 36.89 30.86 24.74
CA SER A 702 37.27 31.98 25.61
C SER A 702 36.82 31.74 27.05
N SER A 703 37.44 32.45 28.00
CA SER A 703 37.03 32.44 29.40
C SER A 703 35.60 32.96 29.61
N SER A 704 35.09 33.80 28.70
CA SER A 704 33.71 34.28 28.70
C SER A 704 32.69 33.21 28.30
N CYS A 705 33.14 32.08 27.72
CA CYS A 705 32.27 30.97 27.34
C CYS A 705 32.00 30.07 28.56
N VAL A 706 30.90 30.36 29.25
CA VAL A 706 30.38 29.52 30.32
C VAL A 706 29.51 28.43 29.72
N LEU A 707 29.82 27.16 30.01
CA LEU A 707 29.07 26.00 29.54
C LEU A 707 28.19 25.44 30.66
N PRO A 708 27.05 24.80 30.33
CA PRO A 708 26.31 24.02 31.30
C PRO A 708 27.10 22.77 31.73
N PRO A 709 26.86 22.27 32.95
CA PRO A 709 27.54 21.10 33.51
C PRO A 709 27.48 19.85 32.62
#